data_AF-A0A6A4GSC4-F1
#
_entry.id   AF-A0A6A4GSC4-F1
#
_cell.length_a   1.000
_cell.length_b   1.000
_cell.length_c   1.000
_cell.angle_alpha   90.00
_cell.angle_beta   90.00
_cell.angle_gamma   90.00
#
_symmetry.space_group_name_H-M   'P 1'
#
loop_
_entity.id
_entity.type
_entity.pdbx_description
1 polymer ?
#
loop_
_entity_poly.entity_id
_entity_poly.type
_entity_poly.pdbx_seq_one_letter_code
_entity_poly.pdbx_strand_id
1 'polypeptide(L)'
;MFILPKTTFRDKVAANPSITETQLLNSGNVHSEPAAENDVTIVGGGIHGLIYSIHARKAHPEANLRISLFEKAPRPQWKYLLRFFGLHNGLAFFFLDRENPDEYKAFCTNGPPPFLAPGYQLHRSMSELVFTVFAQRLGVNVWHGHAADIQRTILSGEGDTVPIIRQSDKTEAVVAKSPLVIDGTGRFRQYASKAGRIKRFEKFNTDAFFGYFEAINEDAIQEELEGFEGGHTSHICFPEGWMYLIRLISWHESPMENLLDMIHYVFDHAEMGTPHDEMPSTEELCKMFGCKIKYIWSIGYACRDDTAYPADLASYGSSEGERRFNFITQKYKKLGDVMRHFAHLPDYHGPGTSWYIRKQLSYQSQVVSGPGWVTVGDGIGFTNPLLSPGINAGMASSTFAAELTPASLKTKTEEERAAVWKQYDDYCAGAVPSLNLMNQFLYLNFMHPLIGPRVGFMWTIVIGRDIPNYPLARTAFTLPLKKFPFHATRWLWGSQVDDWVKVAEYTNSKLMPLDLNEPVPQDIVDDVINFSDKVKAEALAAGKYQGFPFRYEGELRNHGPMLEYDEEKYASQDRFHSQCRDCRAWLACRGKSSAIGVKCTACGVVRPLEDCEIMWNVPPTDYELSKFAKISPNPMSVGTVLVDWLNAREMKCECKPIPVENRMTIPIENSMANLAM
;
A
#
# COMPACT_ATOMS: atom_id res chain seq x y z
N MET A 1 4.47 7.02 31.81
CA MET A 1 5.74 7.74 32.08
C MET A 1 5.84 8.88 31.08
N PHE A 2 5.89 10.14 31.51
CA PHE A 2 5.80 11.28 30.60
C PHE A 2 7.14 11.56 29.91
N ILE A 3 7.14 11.56 28.57
CA ILE A 3 8.22 12.11 27.76
C ILE A 3 7.95 13.60 27.59
N LEU A 4 8.91 14.46 27.95
CA LEU A 4 8.83 15.87 27.58
C LEU A 4 9.13 16.03 26.08
N PRO A 5 8.31 16.79 25.31
CA PRO A 5 8.59 17.10 23.92
C PRO A 5 9.97 17.75 23.77
N LYS A 6 10.80 17.19 22.88
CA LYS A 6 12.10 17.77 22.53
C LYS A 6 11.90 18.83 21.43
N THR A 7 12.77 19.83 21.45
CA THR A 7 12.82 20.95 20.51
C THR A 7 14.01 20.84 19.54
N THR A 8 14.68 19.69 19.49
CA THR A 8 16.04 19.53 18.94
C THR A 8 16.23 20.03 17.50
N PHE A 9 15.21 19.98 16.64
CA PHE A 9 15.30 20.55 15.29
C PHE A 9 14.88 22.02 15.26
N ARG A 10 13.89 22.45 16.05
CA ARG A 10 13.57 23.88 16.26
C ARG A 10 14.75 24.65 16.86
N ASP A 11 15.49 24.07 17.80
CA ASP A 11 16.67 24.65 18.44
C ASP A 11 17.82 24.85 17.42
N LYS A 12 17.99 23.92 16.47
CA LYS A 12 18.94 24.05 15.35
C LYS A 12 18.56 25.21 14.42
N VAL A 13 17.26 25.39 14.12
CA VAL A 13 16.78 26.54 13.31
C VAL A 13 16.91 27.85 14.08
N ALA A 14 16.62 27.88 15.38
CA ALA A 14 16.82 29.07 16.22
C ALA A 14 18.31 29.48 16.33
N ALA A 15 19.22 28.51 16.40
CA ALA A 15 20.66 28.75 16.42
C ALA A 15 21.25 29.12 15.04
N ASN A 16 20.62 28.67 13.94
CA ASN A 16 20.98 29.09 12.59
C ASN A 16 19.72 29.30 11.70
N PRO A 17 19.13 30.51 11.70
CA PRO A 17 17.95 30.82 10.89
C PRO A 17 18.15 30.75 9.36
N SER A 18 19.37 30.50 8.88
CA SER A 18 19.68 30.30 7.46
C SER A 18 19.79 28.82 7.04
N ILE A 19 19.57 27.88 7.96
CA ILE A 19 19.61 26.44 7.67
C ILE A 19 18.47 26.04 6.71
N THR A 20 18.81 25.38 5.60
CA THR A 20 17.81 24.86 4.65
C THR A 20 17.14 23.58 5.18
N GLU A 21 15.92 23.28 4.73
CA GLU A 21 15.23 22.00 5.03
C GLU A 21 16.16 20.79 4.78
N THR A 22 16.88 20.82 3.66
CA THR A 22 17.88 19.81 3.26
C THR A 22 18.97 19.62 4.31
N GLN A 23 19.60 20.71 4.78
CA GLN A 23 20.65 20.64 5.80
C GLN A 23 20.09 20.18 7.15
N LEU A 24 18.90 20.64 7.50
CA LEU A 24 18.22 20.25 8.74
C LEU A 24 17.91 18.74 8.76
N LEU A 25 17.39 18.20 7.66
CA LEU A 25 17.09 16.77 7.50
C LEU A 25 18.35 15.90 7.50
N ASN A 26 19.40 16.33 6.81
CA ASN A 26 20.68 15.63 6.78
C ASN A 26 21.37 15.70 8.16
N SER A 27 21.08 16.71 8.99
CA SER A 27 21.55 16.78 10.40
C SER A 27 20.88 15.77 11.36
N GLY A 28 20.00 14.90 10.85
CA GLY A 28 19.53 13.69 11.53
C GLY A 28 20.37 12.43 11.27
N ASN A 29 21.34 12.49 10.34
CA ASN A 29 22.24 11.37 10.04
C ASN A 29 23.23 11.09 11.20
N VAL A 30 23.78 9.87 11.25
CA VAL A 30 24.84 9.49 12.20
C VAL A 30 26.17 10.20 11.89
N HIS A 31 26.42 10.50 10.61
CA HIS A 31 27.56 11.29 10.16
C HIS A 31 27.10 12.65 9.62
N SER A 32 27.87 13.70 9.88
CA SER A 32 27.55 15.08 9.49
C SER A 32 27.72 15.36 7.99
N GLU A 33 28.56 14.58 7.30
CA GLU A 33 28.84 14.69 5.86
C GLU A 33 28.79 13.30 5.18
N PRO A 34 28.55 13.22 3.86
CA PRO A 34 28.52 11.95 3.13
C PRO A 34 29.84 11.17 3.20
N ALA A 35 29.77 9.89 3.55
CA ALA A 35 30.93 9.00 3.53
C ALA A 35 31.31 8.64 2.08
N ALA A 36 32.60 8.76 1.74
CA ALA A 36 33.14 8.35 0.44
C ALA A 36 33.19 6.83 0.25
N GLU A 37 33.16 6.05 1.35
CA GLU A 37 33.11 4.59 1.32
C GLU A 37 31.84 4.07 2.00
N ASN A 38 31.09 3.22 1.30
CA ASN A 38 29.90 2.56 1.79
C ASN A 38 29.90 1.10 1.34
N ASP A 39 29.23 0.23 2.09
CA ASP A 39 29.07 -1.18 1.69
C ASP A 39 27.86 -1.33 0.75
N VAL A 40 26.90 -0.39 0.81
CA VAL A 40 25.82 -0.22 -0.17
C VAL A 40 25.54 1.28 -0.41
N THR A 41 25.48 1.68 -1.68
CA THR A 41 25.00 3.01 -2.10
C THR A 41 23.60 2.89 -2.71
N ILE A 42 22.65 3.72 -2.28
CA ILE A 42 21.27 3.71 -2.80
C ILE A 42 20.95 5.04 -3.47
N VAL A 43 20.46 5.01 -4.72
CA VAL A 43 20.11 6.20 -5.49
C VAL A 43 18.58 6.26 -5.64
N GLY A 44 17.95 7.18 -4.90
CA GLY A 44 16.50 7.35 -4.81
C GLY A 44 15.96 7.01 -3.42
N GLY A 45 15.47 8.03 -2.71
CA GLY A 45 14.81 7.97 -1.40
C GLY A 45 13.29 7.90 -1.48
N GLY A 46 12.76 7.53 -2.64
CA GLY A 46 11.36 7.09 -2.73
C GLY A 46 11.12 5.83 -1.89
N ILE A 47 9.83 5.55 -1.65
CA ILE A 47 9.36 4.51 -0.72
C ILE A 47 10.12 3.17 -0.79
N HIS A 48 10.52 2.72 -1.98
CA HIS A 48 11.22 1.44 -2.21
C HIS A 48 12.69 1.44 -1.78
N GLY A 49 13.44 2.53 -2.03
CA GLY A 49 14.83 2.65 -1.57
C GLY A 49 14.92 2.69 -0.04
N LEU A 50 13.94 3.33 0.61
CA LEU A 50 13.82 3.33 2.07
C LEU A 50 13.36 1.96 2.61
N ILE A 51 12.40 1.29 1.97
CA ILE A 51 12.00 -0.09 2.35
C ILE A 51 13.20 -1.03 2.28
N TYR A 52 13.98 -1.01 1.19
CA TYR A 52 15.22 -1.77 1.06
C TYR A 52 16.19 -1.46 2.21
N SER A 53 16.43 -0.16 2.50
CA SER A 53 17.36 0.29 3.55
C SER A 53 17.01 -0.25 4.93
N ILE A 54 15.72 -0.12 5.28
CA ILE A 54 15.17 -0.56 6.58
C ILE A 54 15.18 -2.08 6.67
N HIS A 55 14.85 -2.78 5.58
CA HIS A 55 14.83 -4.24 5.54
C HIS A 55 16.25 -4.80 5.69
N ALA A 56 17.22 -4.32 4.91
CA ALA A 56 18.61 -4.77 5.00
C ALA A 56 19.17 -4.63 6.43
N ARG A 57 18.96 -3.47 7.08
CA ARG A 57 19.46 -3.20 8.44
C ARG A 57 18.69 -3.94 9.54
N LYS A 58 17.38 -4.22 9.38
CA LYS A 58 16.57 -4.93 10.40
C LYS A 58 16.50 -6.44 10.21
N ALA A 59 16.61 -6.94 8.99
CA ALA A 59 16.70 -8.37 8.72
C ALA A 59 18.10 -8.88 9.05
N HIS A 60 19.16 -8.15 8.68
CA HIS A 60 20.55 -8.57 8.89
C HIS A 60 21.37 -7.58 9.73
N PRO A 61 21.00 -7.29 11.00
CA PRO A 61 21.86 -6.52 11.90
C PRO A 61 23.25 -7.16 12.05
N GLU A 62 23.34 -8.49 11.95
CA GLU A 62 24.60 -9.24 11.96
C GLU A 62 25.56 -8.91 10.79
N ALA A 63 25.06 -8.31 9.69
CA ALA A 63 25.88 -7.93 8.54
C ALA A 63 26.55 -6.56 8.69
N ASN A 64 26.12 -5.73 9.66
CA ASN A 64 26.72 -4.43 10.02
C ASN A 64 26.99 -3.46 8.84
N LEU A 65 26.19 -3.53 7.77
CA LEU A 65 26.45 -2.83 6.50
C LEU A 65 26.41 -1.30 6.65
N ARG A 66 27.44 -0.59 6.19
CA ARG A 66 27.44 0.86 5.96
C ARG A 66 26.55 1.17 4.75
N ILE A 67 25.36 1.70 5.00
CA ILE A 67 24.38 2.06 3.97
C ILE A 67 24.24 3.58 3.92
N SER A 68 24.38 4.16 2.73
CA SER A 68 24.03 5.56 2.45
C SER A 68 23.06 5.65 1.28
N LEU A 69 21.97 6.41 1.48
CA LEU A 69 20.95 6.69 0.49
C LEU A 69 21.02 8.17 0.06
N PHE A 70 20.89 8.43 -1.24
CA PHE A 70 20.90 9.77 -1.82
C PHE A 70 19.57 10.06 -2.52
N GLU A 71 18.91 11.15 -2.15
CA GLU A 71 17.65 11.60 -2.73
C GLU A 71 17.78 13.01 -3.32
N LYS A 72 17.31 13.17 -4.56
CA LYS A 72 17.39 14.42 -5.32
C LYS A 72 16.46 15.50 -4.76
N ALA A 73 15.27 15.11 -4.29
CA ALA A 73 14.32 15.99 -3.63
C ALA A 73 14.83 16.45 -2.26
N PRO A 74 14.41 17.62 -1.76
CA PRO A 74 14.79 18.10 -0.43
C PRO A 74 14.02 17.41 0.70
N ARG A 75 12.83 16.84 0.43
CA ARG A 75 11.91 16.37 1.48
C ARG A 75 11.07 15.13 1.14
N PRO A 76 11.11 14.12 2.02
CA PRO A 76 10.02 13.16 2.29
C PRO A 76 8.83 13.74 3.15
N GLN A 77 7.83 12.95 3.65
CA GLN A 77 6.98 13.18 4.90
C GLN A 77 6.52 11.79 5.51
N TRP A 78 6.02 11.51 6.75
CA TRP A 78 6.14 10.19 7.53
C TRP A 78 4.99 9.35 8.29
N LYS A 79 5.32 8.17 8.93
CA LYS A 79 4.42 6.98 9.26
C LYS A 79 4.33 6.26 10.68
N TYR A 80 3.75 6.78 11.78
CA TYR A 80 3.33 5.96 12.98
C TYR A 80 1.84 6.19 13.29
N LEU A 81 1.02 5.18 12.98
CA LEU A 81 0.38 5.32 11.68
C LEU A 81 -0.90 6.19 11.68
N LEU A 82 -1.90 5.88 12.51
CA LEU A 82 -3.15 6.67 12.58
C LEU A 82 -3.01 8.05 13.24
N ARG A 83 -1.79 8.46 13.62
CA ARG A 83 -1.49 9.85 13.99
C ARG A 83 -1.08 10.70 12.78
N PHE A 84 -0.61 10.10 11.68
CA PHE A 84 -0.16 10.81 10.47
C PHE A 84 -1.02 10.55 9.22
N PHE A 85 -1.80 9.48 9.20
CA PHE A 85 -2.59 9.04 8.04
C PHE A 85 -4.07 8.82 8.33
N GLY A 86 -4.84 8.84 7.24
CA GLY A 86 -6.15 8.19 7.22
C GLY A 86 -6.02 6.67 7.36
N LEU A 87 -6.96 6.06 8.05
CA LEU A 87 -7.21 4.62 7.99
C LEU A 87 -7.59 4.21 6.55
N HIS A 88 -7.15 3.03 6.12
CA HIS A 88 -7.74 2.32 4.99
C HIS A 88 -8.51 1.11 5.51
N ASN A 89 -9.85 1.18 5.51
CA ASN A 89 -10.71 0.16 6.11
C ASN A 89 -11.18 -0.93 5.13
N GLY A 90 -10.77 -0.91 3.86
CA GLY A 90 -11.16 -1.89 2.84
C GLY A 90 -11.12 -1.34 1.42
N LEU A 91 -11.68 -2.10 0.47
CA LEU A 91 -11.78 -1.74 -0.95
C LEU A 91 -13.25 -1.74 -1.37
N ALA A 92 -13.71 -0.65 -1.99
CA ALA A 92 -15.04 -0.53 -2.58
C ALA A 92 -14.94 -0.26 -4.09
N PHE A 93 -15.73 -0.98 -4.87
CA PHE A 93 -15.82 -0.85 -6.33
C PHE A 93 -17.28 -0.67 -6.73
N PHE A 94 -17.55 0.32 -7.58
CA PHE A 94 -18.86 0.68 -8.10
C PHE A 94 -18.78 0.65 -9.63
N PHE A 95 -19.37 -0.37 -10.25
CA PHE A 95 -19.33 -0.61 -11.70
C PHE A 95 -20.56 0.06 -12.33
N LEU A 96 -20.33 1.20 -12.99
CA LEU A 96 -21.38 1.95 -13.65
C LEU A 96 -21.92 1.16 -14.84
N ASP A 97 -23.24 1.21 -15.01
CA ASP A 97 -23.85 0.89 -16.28
C ASP A 97 -23.69 2.11 -17.22
N ARG A 98 -23.22 1.90 -18.45
CA ARG A 98 -23.05 2.97 -19.45
C ARG A 98 -24.33 3.20 -20.23
N GLU A 99 -25.12 2.16 -20.41
CA GLU A 99 -26.39 2.13 -21.13
C GLU A 99 -27.56 2.60 -20.24
N ASN A 100 -27.45 2.42 -18.91
CA ASN A 100 -28.40 2.87 -17.89
C ASN A 100 -27.74 3.85 -16.89
N PRO A 101 -27.61 5.17 -17.19
CA PRO A 101 -26.68 6.08 -16.49
C PRO A 101 -26.93 6.41 -15.02
N ASP A 102 -28.02 5.92 -14.41
CA ASP A 102 -28.29 6.01 -12.97
C ASP A 102 -28.11 4.66 -12.24
N GLU A 103 -27.87 3.56 -12.97
CA GLU A 103 -27.59 2.25 -12.40
C GLU A 103 -26.09 1.96 -12.27
N TYR A 104 -25.78 1.17 -11.25
CA TYR A 104 -24.47 0.55 -11.05
C TYR A 104 -24.65 -0.75 -10.27
N LYS A 105 -23.65 -1.63 -10.34
CA LYS A 105 -23.49 -2.76 -9.40
C LYS A 105 -22.24 -2.52 -8.58
N ALA A 106 -22.05 -3.23 -7.47
CA ALA A 106 -20.91 -2.98 -6.59
C ALA A 106 -20.26 -4.25 -6.03
N PHE A 107 -19.02 -4.09 -5.60
CA PHE A 107 -18.24 -5.08 -4.87
C PHE A 107 -17.52 -4.34 -3.74
N CYS A 108 -17.95 -4.53 -2.51
CA CYS A 108 -17.36 -3.87 -1.34
C CYS A 108 -16.79 -4.91 -0.38
N THR A 109 -15.58 -4.66 0.11
CA THR A 109 -14.84 -5.61 0.93
C THR A 109 -14.20 -4.93 2.12
N ASN A 110 -14.40 -5.51 3.29
CA ASN A 110 -13.73 -5.07 4.51
C ASN A 110 -12.23 -5.36 4.45
N GLY A 111 -11.45 -4.48 5.09
CA GLY A 111 -10.16 -4.80 5.67
C GLY A 111 -10.32 -5.77 6.85
N PRO A 112 -9.22 -6.38 7.33
CA PRO A 112 -9.32 -7.36 8.42
C PRO A 112 -9.71 -6.68 9.75
N PRO A 113 -10.18 -7.48 10.74
CA PRO A 113 -10.35 -7.01 12.11
C PRO A 113 -9.13 -6.24 12.65
N PRO A 114 -9.28 -5.18 13.46
CA PRO A 114 -8.21 -4.18 13.65
C PRO A 114 -7.08 -4.63 14.58
N PHE A 115 -7.18 -5.84 15.13
CA PHE A 115 -6.11 -6.53 15.87
C PHE A 115 -5.18 -7.33 14.96
N LEU A 116 -5.55 -7.54 13.70
CA LEU A 116 -4.71 -8.20 12.69
C LEU A 116 -3.81 -7.19 11.99
N ALA A 117 -4.37 -6.32 11.14
CA ALA A 117 -3.61 -5.29 10.43
C ALA A 117 -4.56 -4.20 9.85
N PRO A 118 -4.69 -3.01 10.46
CA PRO A 118 -5.32 -1.88 9.79
C PRO A 118 -4.51 -1.45 8.56
N GLY A 119 -5.19 -1.07 7.48
CA GLY A 119 -4.58 -0.41 6.33
C GLY A 119 -4.43 1.11 6.55
N TYR A 120 -3.73 1.79 5.64
CA TYR A 120 -3.49 3.24 5.74
C TYR A 120 -3.53 3.93 4.37
N GLN A 121 -4.25 5.05 4.29
CA GLN A 121 -4.26 5.94 3.12
C GLN A 121 -3.09 6.92 3.18
N LEU A 122 -2.17 6.79 2.22
CA LEU A 122 -0.87 7.44 2.27
C LEU A 122 -0.85 8.73 1.44
N HIS A 123 -0.77 9.89 2.10
CA HIS A 123 -0.07 11.03 1.46
C HIS A 123 1.38 10.57 1.23
N ARG A 124 1.95 10.80 0.03
CA ARG A 124 3.25 10.19 -0.34
C ARG A 124 4.44 10.95 0.23
N SER A 125 4.40 12.28 0.16
CA SER A 125 4.94 13.12 1.23
C SER A 125 4.03 13.04 2.47
N MET A 126 3.80 11.83 2.97
CA MET A 126 3.59 11.45 4.37
C MET A 126 4.00 9.96 4.57
N SER A 127 4.57 9.23 3.59
CA SER A 127 5.19 7.91 3.81
C SER A 127 6.73 7.84 3.95
N GLU A 128 7.50 8.74 3.36
CA GLU A 128 8.96 8.70 3.33
C GLU A 128 9.78 9.41 4.49
N LEU A 129 9.31 10.40 5.31
CA LEU A 129 9.96 11.04 6.59
C LEU A 129 10.07 9.40 9.52
N VAL A 130 9.17 8.52 10.03
CA VAL A 130 9.39 7.06 9.94
C VAL A 130 10.38 6.64 8.85
N PHE A 131 10.03 6.13 7.65
CA PHE A 131 11.01 5.52 6.73
C PHE A 131 12.46 6.12 6.69
N THR A 132 12.70 7.38 6.29
CA THR A 132 13.94 8.17 6.59
C THR A 132 14.41 8.28 8.07
N VAL A 133 13.71 8.87 9.07
CA VAL A 133 14.29 9.06 10.45
C VAL A 133 14.35 7.74 11.20
N PHE A 134 13.55 6.76 10.83
CA PHE A 134 13.67 5.36 11.21
C PHE A 134 14.93 4.76 10.62
N ALA A 135 15.21 4.99 9.33
CA ALA A 135 16.49 4.60 8.75
C ALA A 135 17.66 5.29 9.48
N GLN A 136 17.56 6.59 9.80
CA GLN A 136 18.56 7.32 10.58
C GLN A 136 18.70 6.80 12.03
N ARG A 137 17.60 6.56 12.77
CA ARG A 137 17.58 5.90 14.10
C ARG A 137 18.13 4.48 14.06
N LEU A 138 17.97 3.78 12.93
CA LEU A 138 18.57 2.46 12.67
C LEU A 138 20.03 2.56 12.19
N GLY A 139 20.58 3.77 11.98
CA GLY A 139 21.97 4.02 11.60
C GLY A 139 22.27 3.97 10.09
N VAL A 140 21.31 4.30 9.24
CA VAL A 140 21.46 4.49 7.79
C VAL A 140 21.49 5.99 7.49
N ASN A 141 22.44 6.44 6.67
CA ASN A 141 22.52 7.86 6.29
C ASN A 141 21.62 8.13 5.09
N VAL A 142 20.87 9.23 5.14
CA VAL A 142 19.96 9.65 4.06
C VAL A 142 20.26 11.11 3.70
N TRP A 143 20.59 11.35 2.44
CA TRP A 143 21.11 12.63 1.93
C TRP A 143 20.15 13.25 0.93
N HIS A 144 19.34 14.20 1.39
CA HIS A 144 18.39 14.94 0.58
C HIS A 144 19.09 16.05 -0.20
N GLY A 145 18.48 16.50 -1.30
CA GLY A 145 19.07 17.51 -2.19
C GLY A 145 20.39 17.07 -2.83
N HIS A 146 20.67 15.76 -2.93
CA HIS A 146 21.88 15.20 -3.51
C HIS A 146 21.50 14.20 -4.60
N ALA A 147 22.08 14.33 -5.80
CA ALA A 147 21.78 13.45 -6.93
C ALA A 147 23.05 12.83 -7.48
N ALA A 148 23.02 11.53 -7.77
CA ALA A 148 24.10 10.87 -8.49
C ALA A 148 24.26 11.46 -9.90
N ASP A 149 25.51 11.74 -10.29
CA ASP A 149 25.88 11.99 -11.68
C ASP A 149 25.83 10.67 -12.44
N ILE A 150 24.65 10.38 -12.99
CA ILE A 150 24.40 9.16 -13.75
C ILE A 150 25.30 9.06 -14.99
N GLN A 151 25.81 10.18 -15.54
CA GLN A 151 26.70 10.14 -16.70
C GLN A 151 28.13 9.75 -16.31
N ARG A 152 28.64 10.29 -15.19
CA ARG A 152 29.98 9.99 -14.65
C ARG A 152 30.04 8.82 -13.68
N THR A 153 28.91 8.18 -13.36
CA THR A 153 28.90 6.92 -12.59
C THR A 153 29.54 5.78 -13.39
N ILE A 154 30.54 5.11 -12.80
CA ILE A 154 31.11 3.85 -13.29
C ILE A 154 30.60 2.73 -12.40
N LEU A 155 30.07 1.65 -13.01
CA LEU A 155 29.64 0.44 -12.33
C LEU A 155 30.50 -0.73 -12.83
N SER A 156 31.17 -1.45 -11.93
CA SER A 156 32.12 -2.52 -12.30
C SER A 156 32.49 -3.43 -11.12
N GLY A 157 32.84 -4.68 -11.42
CA GLY A 157 33.32 -5.64 -10.41
C GLY A 157 34.63 -5.24 -9.72
N GLU A 158 35.41 -4.31 -10.29
CA GLU A 158 36.62 -3.75 -9.67
C GLU A 158 36.31 -2.59 -8.69
N GLY A 159 35.04 -2.19 -8.59
CA GLY A 159 34.53 -1.18 -7.66
C GLY A 159 33.65 -0.14 -8.35
N ASP A 160 32.50 0.17 -7.77
CA ASP A 160 31.62 1.21 -8.29
C ASP A 160 32.08 2.60 -7.83
N THR A 161 31.96 3.60 -8.70
CA THR A 161 32.17 5.01 -8.34
C THR A 161 30.97 5.84 -8.78
N VAL A 162 30.30 6.46 -7.82
CA VAL A 162 29.07 7.23 -7.99
C VAL A 162 29.35 8.69 -7.56
N PRO A 163 29.69 9.60 -8.48
CA PRO A 163 29.83 11.01 -8.15
C PRO A 163 28.48 11.59 -7.72
N ILE A 164 28.44 12.34 -6.62
CA ILE A 164 27.22 12.89 -6.02
C ILE A 164 27.26 14.42 -6.15
N ILE A 165 26.26 14.99 -6.82
CA ILE A 165 26.13 16.42 -7.08
C ILE A 165 25.08 17.03 -6.14
N ARG A 166 25.49 18.00 -5.32
CA ARG A 166 24.59 18.76 -4.44
C ARG A 166 23.72 19.69 -5.30
N GLN A 167 22.41 19.70 -5.05
CA GLN A 167 21.45 20.36 -5.93
C GLN A 167 21.27 21.86 -5.69
N SER A 168 21.76 22.41 -4.58
CA SER A 168 21.72 23.84 -4.26
C SER A 168 22.69 24.68 -5.09
N ASP A 169 23.92 24.20 -5.24
CA ASP A 169 25.08 24.91 -5.82
C ASP A 169 25.64 24.22 -7.08
N LYS A 170 25.16 23.00 -7.38
CA LYS A 170 25.62 22.12 -8.47
C LYS A 170 27.09 21.67 -8.34
N THR A 171 27.66 21.74 -7.14
CA THR A 171 29.03 21.22 -6.89
C THR A 171 29.01 19.70 -6.67
N GLU A 172 30.11 19.04 -7.00
CA GLU A 172 30.36 17.67 -6.55
C GLU A 172 30.61 17.66 -5.04
N ALA A 173 29.80 16.91 -4.30
CA ALA A 173 29.88 16.80 -2.84
C ALA A 173 30.81 15.65 -2.40
N VAL A 174 30.74 14.51 -3.09
CA VAL A 174 31.58 13.33 -2.85
C VAL A 174 31.57 12.44 -4.09
N VAL A 175 32.60 11.61 -4.27
CA VAL A 175 32.50 10.40 -5.10
C VAL A 175 32.30 9.22 -4.17
N ALA A 176 31.07 8.72 -4.08
CA ALA A 176 30.76 7.56 -3.27
C ALA A 176 31.30 6.29 -3.94
N LYS A 177 31.94 5.43 -3.15
CA LYS A 177 32.44 4.11 -3.56
C LYS A 177 31.69 3.03 -2.81
N SER A 178 31.31 1.99 -3.53
CA SER A 178 30.66 0.80 -2.96
C SER A 178 30.87 -0.43 -3.86
N PRO A 179 30.72 -1.64 -3.31
CA PRO A 179 30.65 -2.89 -4.08
C PRO A 179 29.23 -3.22 -4.60
N LEU A 180 28.23 -2.39 -4.27
CA LEU A 180 26.85 -2.53 -4.75
C LEU A 180 26.11 -1.18 -4.76
N VAL A 181 25.48 -0.87 -5.90
CA VAL A 181 24.63 0.31 -6.14
C VAL A 181 23.17 -0.12 -6.38
N ILE A 182 22.23 0.49 -5.65
CA ILE A 182 20.79 0.22 -5.79
C ILE A 182 20.12 1.34 -6.58
N ASP A 183 19.59 1.02 -7.77
CA ASP A 183 18.74 1.92 -8.56
C ASP A 183 17.31 1.92 -7.99
N GLY A 184 17.09 2.80 -7.01
CA GLY A 184 15.79 3.14 -6.43
C GLY A 184 15.09 4.30 -7.15
N THR A 185 15.53 4.71 -8.36
CA THR A 185 14.98 5.88 -9.08
C THR A 185 13.60 5.62 -9.70
N GLY A 186 13.06 4.42 -9.54
CA GLY A 186 11.72 4.04 -9.98
C GLY A 186 11.54 4.16 -11.50
N ARG A 187 10.42 4.74 -11.94
CA ARG A 187 10.09 4.89 -13.37
C ARG A 187 11.12 5.63 -14.24
N PHE A 188 12.06 6.34 -13.62
CA PHE A 188 13.15 7.00 -14.34
C PHE A 188 14.24 6.01 -14.78
N ARG A 189 14.37 4.86 -14.07
CA ARG A 189 15.22 3.73 -14.44
C ARG A 189 16.66 4.16 -14.74
N GLN A 190 17.24 5.05 -13.93
CA GLN A 190 18.43 5.82 -14.32
C GLN A 190 19.66 4.96 -14.65
N TYR A 191 19.76 3.75 -14.08
CA TYR A 191 20.76 2.75 -14.46
C TYR A 191 20.14 1.64 -15.33
N ALA A 192 18.98 1.11 -14.97
CA ALA A 192 18.32 0.03 -15.73
C ALA A 192 17.98 0.40 -17.20
N SER A 193 17.81 1.70 -17.51
CA SER A 193 17.61 2.21 -18.87
C SER A 193 18.86 2.25 -19.74
N LYS A 194 20.06 2.28 -19.13
CA LYS A 194 21.34 2.10 -19.85
C LYS A 194 21.54 0.64 -20.24
N ALA A 195 21.22 -0.28 -19.32
CA ALA A 195 21.40 -1.72 -19.52
C ALA A 195 20.34 -2.33 -20.44
N GLY A 196 19.11 -1.84 -20.43
CA GLY A 196 18.02 -2.34 -21.27
C GLY A 196 16.98 -1.29 -21.65
N ARG A 197 16.55 -1.34 -22.92
CA ARG A 197 15.37 -0.59 -23.37
C ARG A 197 14.14 -1.00 -22.54
N ILE A 198 13.16 -0.09 -22.52
CA ILE A 198 11.89 -0.31 -21.83
C ILE A 198 11.04 -1.26 -22.68
N LYS A 199 10.55 -2.35 -22.08
CA LYS A 199 9.55 -3.22 -22.71
C LYS A 199 8.16 -2.65 -22.43
N ARG A 200 7.33 -2.58 -23.46
CA ARG A 200 5.88 -2.37 -23.35
C ARG A 200 5.17 -3.71 -23.57
N PHE A 201 3.93 -3.79 -23.10
CA PHE A 201 3.06 -4.95 -23.30
C PHE A 201 2.18 -4.74 -24.55
N GLU A 202 1.62 -5.83 -25.06
CA GLU A 202 0.66 -5.78 -26.16
C GLU A 202 -0.74 -5.38 -25.70
N LYS A 203 -1.62 -5.06 -26.65
CA LYS A 203 -2.96 -4.49 -26.45
C LYS A 203 -2.89 -3.09 -25.82
N PHE A 204 -3.95 -2.62 -25.18
CA PHE A 204 -4.02 -1.29 -24.59
C PHE A 204 -3.01 -1.11 -23.45
N ASN A 205 -2.49 0.10 -23.34
CA ASN A 205 -1.86 0.64 -22.13
C ASN A 205 -2.89 1.50 -21.37
N THR A 206 -2.45 2.24 -20.35
CA THR A 206 -3.31 3.16 -19.60
C THR A 206 -2.65 4.53 -19.41
N ASP A 207 -3.47 5.57 -19.41
CA ASP A 207 -3.14 6.96 -19.11
C ASP A 207 -3.88 7.38 -17.83
N ALA A 208 -3.18 7.99 -16.86
CA ALA A 208 -3.80 8.53 -15.65
C ALA A 208 -3.75 10.07 -15.60
N PHE A 209 -4.81 10.68 -15.09
CA PHE A 209 -4.96 12.13 -14.92
C PHE A 209 -5.76 12.44 -13.66
N PHE A 210 -5.25 13.36 -12.83
CA PHE A 210 -5.70 13.50 -11.44
C PHE A 210 -5.43 14.89 -10.86
N GLY A 211 -6.10 15.18 -9.75
CA GLY A 211 -5.92 16.38 -8.93
C GLY A 211 -6.05 16.07 -7.44
N TYR A 212 -6.04 17.13 -6.64
CA TYR A 212 -6.38 17.09 -5.22
C TYR A 212 -7.61 17.95 -4.96
N PHE A 213 -8.41 17.59 -3.95
CA PHE A 213 -9.73 18.14 -3.72
C PHE A 213 -10.04 18.22 -2.22
N GLU A 214 -11.02 19.05 -1.87
CA GLU A 214 -11.67 19.10 -0.56
C GLU A 214 -13.14 18.68 -0.70
N ALA A 215 -13.68 17.96 0.28
CA ALA A 215 -15.10 17.63 0.28
C ALA A 215 -15.92 18.85 0.72
N ILE A 216 -16.85 19.28 -0.13
CA ILE A 216 -17.87 20.29 0.17
C ILE A 216 -18.95 19.66 1.07
N ASN A 217 -19.32 18.42 0.79
CA ASN A 217 -20.19 17.59 1.63
C ASN A 217 -19.76 16.11 1.48
N GLU A 218 -19.07 15.56 2.48
CA GLU A 218 -18.62 14.15 2.45
C GLU A 218 -19.76 13.15 2.63
N ASP A 219 -20.82 13.51 3.36
CA ASP A 219 -21.91 12.59 3.69
C ASP A 219 -22.78 12.28 2.47
N ALA A 220 -23.08 13.31 1.65
CA ALA A 220 -23.91 13.17 0.45
C ALA A 220 -23.27 12.33 -0.67
N ILE A 221 -22.01 11.92 -0.53
CA ILE A 221 -21.41 10.92 -1.43
C ILE A 221 -22.08 9.55 -1.24
N GLN A 222 -22.55 9.24 -0.02
CA GLN A 222 -23.29 8.00 0.26
C GLN A 222 -24.72 8.02 -0.32
N GLU A 223 -25.27 9.22 -0.61
CA GLU A 223 -26.56 9.37 -1.31
C GLU A 223 -26.43 9.08 -2.81
N GLU A 224 -25.24 9.25 -3.38
CA GLU A 224 -24.94 8.96 -4.80
C GLU A 224 -24.34 7.57 -5.04
N LEU A 225 -23.71 6.98 -4.01
CA LEU A 225 -23.15 5.62 -4.01
C LEU A 225 -23.46 4.95 -2.68
N GLU A 226 -24.44 4.04 -2.67
CA GLU A 226 -24.92 3.40 -1.45
C GLU A 226 -23.79 2.67 -0.73
N GLY A 227 -23.67 2.88 0.58
CA GLY A 227 -22.63 2.25 1.41
C GLY A 227 -21.19 2.58 0.98
N PHE A 228 -20.98 3.69 0.26
CA PHE A 228 -19.68 4.35 0.20
C PHE A 228 -19.23 4.73 1.62
N GLU A 229 -17.94 4.53 1.92
CA GLU A 229 -17.33 5.03 3.15
C GLU A 229 -15.99 5.69 2.80
N GLY A 230 -15.74 6.89 3.33
CA GLY A 230 -14.47 7.63 3.13
C GLY A 230 -13.25 7.01 3.82
N GLY A 231 -13.38 5.84 4.44
CA GLY A 231 -12.26 5.01 4.89
C GLY A 231 -11.73 4.04 3.82
N HIS A 232 -12.50 3.76 2.78
CA HIS A 232 -12.11 2.80 1.73
C HIS A 232 -11.08 3.41 0.78
N THR A 233 -10.41 2.58 -0.02
CA THR A 233 -10.09 3.01 -1.40
C THR A 233 -11.33 2.74 -2.23
N SER A 234 -11.99 3.81 -2.68
CA SER A 234 -13.19 3.72 -3.50
C SER A 234 -12.81 3.84 -4.98
N HIS A 235 -13.42 2.98 -5.81
CA HIS A 235 -13.17 2.87 -7.23
C HIS A 235 -14.52 3.00 -7.95
N ILE A 236 -14.68 3.96 -8.85
CA ILE A 236 -15.85 4.03 -9.75
C ILE A 236 -15.38 3.56 -11.12
N CYS A 237 -15.92 2.43 -11.59
CA CYS A 237 -15.45 1.65 -12.72
C CYS A 237 -16.42 1.76 -13.89
N PHE A 238 -15.89 1.85 -15.11
CA PHE A 238 -16.65 2.06 -16.35
C PHE A 238 -15.82 1.52 -17.54
N PRO A 239 -16.40 1.28 -18.74
CA PRO A 239 -15.71 0.57 -19.82
C PRO A 239 -14.29 1.06 -20.17
N GLU A 240 -14.04 2.38 -20.19
CA GLU A 240 -12.72 2.94 -20.48
C GLU A 240 -11.71 2.84 -19.33
N GLY A 241 -12.15 2.56 -18.10
CA GLY A 241 -11.27 2.49 -16.93
C GLY A 241 -11.98 2.75 -15.61
N TRP A 242 -11.39 3.60 -14.78
CA TRP A 242 -11.92 3.86 -13.44
C TRP A 242 -11.42 5.18 -12.84
N MET A 243 -12.21 5.73 -11.91
CA MET A 243 -11.84 6.79 -10.99
C MET A 243 -11.46 6.21 -9.63
N TYR A 244 -10.38 6.70 -9.02
CA TYR A 244 -10.09 6.48 -7.60
C TYR A 244 -10.57 7.66 -6.77
N LEU A 245 -11.07 7.38 -5.57
CA LEU A 245 -11.24 8.36 -4.49
C LEU A 245 -10.47 7.86 -3.26
N ILE A 246 -9.46 8.62 -2.85
CA ILE A 246 -8.61 8.33 -1.68
C ILE A 246 -8.66 9.52 -0.74
N ARG A 247 -9.23 9.33 0.44
CA ARG A 247 -9.24 10.32 1.53
C ARG A 247 -7.93 10.24 2.30
N LEU A 248 -7.26 11.38 2.53
CA LEU A 248 -5.95 11.43 3.16
C LEU A 248 -5.73 12.68 4.02
N ILE A 249 -4.81 12.57 4.98
CA ILE A 249 -4.39 13.69 5.82
C ILE A 249 -3.25 14.41 5.10
N SER A 250 -3.49 15.66 4.72
CA SER A 250 -2.47 16.62 4.31
C SER A 250 -1.76 17.18 5.55
N TRP A 251 -0.46 17.44 5.38
CA TRP A 251 0.38 18.16 6.34
C TRP A 251 1.11 19.34 5.66
N HIS A 252 0.66 19.78 4.48
CA HIS A 252 1.45 20.60 3.57
C HIS A 252 1.89 21.94 4.18
N GLU A 253 1.06 22.54 5.04
CA GLU A 253 1.35 23.81 5.73
C GLU A 253 2.23 23.68 6.99
N SER A 254 2.74 22.48 7.32
CA SER A 254 3.59 22.28 8.51
C SER A 254 5.07 22.58 8.23
N PRO A 255 5.76 23.37 9.08
CA PRO A 255 7.21 23.54 8.99
C PRO A 255 7.98 22.23 9.19
N MET A 256 9.11 22.10 8.49
CA MET A 256 9.89 20.85 8.43
C MET A 256 10.48 20.46 9.79
N GLU A 257 10.99 21.45 10.53
CA GLU A 257 11.54 21.34 11.88
C GLU A 257 10.49 20.88 12.91
N ASN A 258 9.25 21.34 12.76
CA ASN A 258 8.14 20.96 13.64
C ASN A 258 7.72 19.51 13.38
N LEU A 259 7.67 19.09 12.11
CA LEU A 259 7.43 17.70 11.73
C LEU A 259 8.54 16.76 12.21
N LEU A 260 9.81 17.21 12.13
CA LEU A 260 10.97 16.46 12.61
C LEU A 260 10.88 16.15 14.11
N ASP A 261 10.69 17.17 14.94
CA ASP A 261 10.51 17.00 16.39
C ASP A 261 9.29 16.11 16.70
N MET A 262 8.16 16.33 16.00
CA MET A 262 6.91 15.57 16.19
C MET A 262 7.10 14.07 15.90
N ILE A 263 7.76 13.72 14.80
CA ILE A 263 7.98 12.30 14.44
C ILE A 263 8.94 11.64 15.43
N HIS A 264 10.02 12.31 15.85
CA HIS A 264 10.92 11.77 16.86
C HIS A 264 10.20 11.51 18.19
N TYR A 265 9.34 12.43 18.63
CA TYR A 265 8.53 12.26 19.83
C TYR A 265 7.56 11.07 19.74
N VAL A 266 6.85 10.95 18.61
CA VAL A 266 5.94 9.81 18.36
C VAL A 266 6.72 8.48 18.31
N PHE A 267 7.98 8.50 17.89
CA PHE A 267 8.87 7.34 17.93
C PHE A 267 9.44 7.00 19.30
N ASP A 268 9.80 7.98 20.12
CA ASP A 268 10.17 7.73 21.52
C ASP A 268 8.98 7.07 22.26
N HIS A 269 7.74 7.53 21.99
CA HIS A 269 6.51 6.89 22.48
C HIS A 269 6.24 5.48 21.91
N ALA A 270 6.63 5.22 20.65
CA ALA A 270 6.50 3.92 20.00
C ALA A 270 7.44 2.87 20.63
N GLU A 271 8.70 3.24 20.86
CA GLU A 271 9.72 2.39 21.46
C GLU A 271 9.41 2.10 22.94
N MET A 272 8.73 3.01 23.64
CA MET A 272 8.17 2.79 24.98
C MET A 272 6.87 1.95 25.01
N GLY A 273 6.27 1.59 23.87
CA GLY A 273 5.02 0.82 23.83
C GLY A 273 3.80 1.55 24.40
N THR A 274 3.73 2.87 24.24
CA THR A 274 2.70 3.73 24.87
C THR A 274 1.27 3.28 24.51
N PRO A 275 0.35 3.14 25.48
CA PRO A 275 -1.05 2.77 25.24
C PRO A 275 -1.79 3.73 24.29
N HIS A 276 -2.75 3.19 23.55
CA HIS A 276 -3.36 3.88 22.41
C HIS A 276 -4.07 5.20 22.76
N ASP A 277 -4.72 5.26 23.92
CA ASP A 277 -5.47 6.43 24.37
C ASP A 277 -4.61 7.40 25.21
N GLU A 278 -3.49 6.93 25.78
CA GLU A 278 -2.48 7.78 26.44
C GLU A 278 -1.65 8.57 25.41
N MET A 279 -1.41 7.98 24.24
CA MET A 279 -0.68 8.62 23.15
C MET A 279 -1.46 9.84 22.62
N PRO A 280 -0.82 11.02 22.44
CA PRO A 280 -1.49 12.19 21.88
C PRO A 280 -2.17 11.96 20.52
N SER A 281 -3.27 12.68 20.29
CA SER A 281 -3.99 12.74 19.01
C SER A 281 -3.24 13.57 17.97
N THR A 282 -3.61 13.46 16.69
CA THR A 282 -3.05 14.29 15.61
C THR A 282 -3.17 15.78 15.89
N GLU A 283 -4.33 16.25 16.38
CA GLU A 283 -4.53 17.64 16.74
C GLU A 283 -3.77 18.06 18.00
N GLU A 284 -3.62 17.18 19.00
CA GLU A 284 -2.79 17.43 20.17
C GLU A 284 -1.32 17.57 19.75
N LEU A 285 -0.82 16.69 18.87
CA LEU A 285 0.52 16.81 18.27
C LEU A 285 0.68 18.11 17.47
N CYS A 286 -0.31 18.49 16.66
CA CYS A 286 -0.31 19.79 15.97
C CYS A 286 -0.14 20.96 16.95
N LYS A 287 -0.89 20.96 18.05
CA LYS A 287 -0.83 21.99 19.11
C LYS A 287 0.53 21.98 19.85
N MET A 288 1.12 20.80 20.09
CA MET A 288 2.39 20.64 20.80
C MET A 288 3.62 21.03 19.97
N PHE A 289 3.61 20.78 18.66
CA PHE A 289 4.77 20.98 17.78
C PHE A 289 4.66 22.20 16.87
N GLY A 290 3.48 22.80 16.71
CA GLY A 290 3.25 23.89 15.75
C GLY A 290 3.08 23.36 14.32
N CYS A 291 2.46 22.19 14.18
CA CYS A 291 2.11 21.59 12.89
C CYS A 291 0.65 21.88 12.52
N LYS A 292 0.31 21.70 11.25
CA LYS A 292 -1.05 21.86 10.68
C LYS A 292 -1.44 20.63 9.87
N ILE A 293 -2.71 20.24 9.96
CA ILE A 293 -3.33 19.22 9.11
C ILE A 293 -4.53 19.74 8.34
N LYS A 294 -4.86 19.07 7.24
CA LYS A 294 -6.16 19.17 6.58
C LYS A 294 -6.58 17.81 6.02
N TYR A 295 -7.86 17.46 6.11
CA TYR A 295 -8.39 16.32 5.34
C TYR A 295 -8.61 16.76 3.90
N ILE A 296 -8.01 16.03 2.96
CA ILE A 296 -8.14 16.25 1.52
C ILE A 296 -8.47 14.91 0.85
N TRP A 297 -8.77 14.98 -0.45
CA TRP A 297 -9.01 13.85 -1.31
C TRP A 297 -8.07 13.88 -2.50
N SER A 298 -7.43 12.75 -2.80
CA SER A 298 -6.77 12.51 -4.08
C SER A 298 -7.82 11.84 -4.96
N ILE A 299 -8.18 12.49 -6.07
CA ILE A 299 -9.18 11.97 -7.01
C ILE A 299 -8.58 12.01 -8.42
N GLY A 300 -8.75 10.93 -9.15
CA GLY A 300 -8.13 10.78 -10.45
C GLY A 300 -8.64 9.58 -11.23
N TYR A 301 -8.47 9.66 -12.54
CA TYR A 301 -8.81 8.59 -13.46
C TYR A 301 -7.57 7.83 -13.90
N ALA A 302 -7.75 6.55 -14.24
CA ALA A 302 -6.82 5.79 -15.05
C ALA A 302 -7.62 5.10 -16.17
N CYS A 303 -7.56 5.64 -17.38
CA CYS A 303 -8.29 5.12 -18.53
C CYS A 303 -7.36 4.41 -19.51
N ARG A 304 -7.90 3.55 -20.38
CA ARG A 304 -7.17 2.92 -21.48
C ARG A 304 -6.63 3.96 -22.46
N ASP A 305 -5.49 3.71 -23.08
CA ASP A 305 -4.90 4.62 -24.07
C ASP A 305 -5.65 4.66 -25.41
N ASP A 306 -6.51 3.68 -25.67
CA ASP A 306 -7.47 3.63 -26.78
C ASP A 306 -8.84 4.29 -26.48
N THR A 307 -8.96 5.01 -25.36
CA THR A 307 -10.15 5.83 -25.03
C THR A 307 -10.42 6.88 -26.13
N ALA A 308 -11.63 6.89 -26.68
CA ALA A 308 -12.07 7.94 -27.60
C ALA A 308 -12.32 9.28 -26.87
N TYR A 309 -11.74 10.36 -27.40
CA TYR A 309 -11.95 11.74 -26.94
C TYR A 309 -12.48 12.62 -28.09
N PRO A 310 -13.34 13.62 -27.82
CA PRO A 310 -13.85 14.54 -28.84
C PRO A 310 -12.74 15.41 -29.45
N ALA A 311 -12.97 15.86 -30.69
CA ALA A 311 -12.02 16.70 -31.43
C ALA A 311 -11.82 18.08 -30.78
N ASP A 312 -12.89 18.71 -30.27
CA ASP A 312 -12.76 19.78 -29.29
C ASP A 312 -12.71 19.19 -27.89
N LEU A 313 -11.50 18.99 -27.38
CA LEU A 313 -11.24 18.77 -25.97
C LEU A 313 -10.82 20.07 -25.25
N ALA A 314 -10.74 21.20 -25.94
CA ALA A 314 -10.26 22.47 -25.37
C ALA A 314 -11.31 23.15 -24.49
N SER A 315 -12.60 23.01 -24.83
CA SER A 315 -13.74 23.44 -24.00
C SER A 315 -13.78 22.83 -22.59
N TYR A 316 -13.09 21.70 -22.36
CA TYR A 316 -13.05 21.01 -21.07
C TYR A 316 -11.96 21.52 -20.11
N GLY A 317 -11.11 22.49 -20.49
CA GLY A 317 -10.12 23.08 -19.57
C GLY A 317 -8.88 23.74 -20.19
N SER A 318 -7.96 24.15 -19.33
CA SER A 318 -6.69 24.78 -19.68
C SER A 318 -5.58 23.77 -20.01
N SER A 319 -5.48 22.67 -19.26
CA SER A 319 -4.41 21.67 -19.36
C SER A 319 -4.92 20.30 -19.86
N GLU A 320 -4.06 19.44 -20.42
CA GLU A 320 -4.52 18.13 -20.90
C GLU A 320 -5.06 17.23 -19.79
N GLY A 321 -4.47 17.28 -18.58
CA GLY A 321 -4.96 16.51 -17.43
C GLY A 321 -6.37 16.93 -17.01
N GLU A 322 -6.58 18.23 -16.85
CA GLU A 322 -7.88 18.85 -16.57
C GLU A 322 -8.94 18.52 -17.64
N ARG A 323 -8.58 18.70 -18.91
CA ARG A 323 -9.45 18.44 -20.06
C ARG A 323 -9.96 17.00 -20.09
N ARG A 324 -9.06 16.03 -19.92
CA ARG A 324 -9.44 14.61 -19.86
C ARG A 324 -10.26 14.29 -18.60
N PHE A 325 -9.88 14.86 -17.44
CA PHE A 325 -10.61 14.68 -16.19
C PHE A 325 -12.05 15.16 -16.32
N ASN A 326 -12.24 16.39 -16.80
CA ASN A 326 -13.56 17.01 -16.95
C ASN A 326 -14.40 16.31 -18.03
N PHE A 327 -13.79 15.88 -19.14
CA PHE A 327 -14.49 15.09 -20.17
C PHE A 327 -15.05 13.77 -19.62
N ILE A 328 -14.21 12.95 -18.95
CA ILE A 328 -14.68 11.68 -18.38
C ILE A 328 -15.71 11.92 -17.26
N THR A 329 -15.51 12.93 -16.43
CA THR A 329 -16.49 13.33 -15.39
C THR A 329 -17.85 13.71 -15.99
N GLN A 330 -17.87 14.38 -17.14
CA GLN A 330 -19.12 14.76 -17.82
C GLN A 330 -19.72 13.64 -18.68
N LYS A 331 -18.92 12.63 -19.08
CA LYS A 331 -19.41 11.49 -19.87
C LYS A 331 -20.37 10.58 -19.08
N TYR A 332 -20.15 10.41 -17.79
CA TYR A 332 -20.96 9.53 -16.93
C TYR A 332 -21.67 10.32 -15.84
N LYS A 333 -23.01 10.23 -15.79
CA LYS A 333 -23.84 10.98 -14.84
C LYS A 333 -23.42 10.78 -13.38
N LYS A 334 -23.21 9.53 -12.93
CA LYS A 334 -22.71 9.23 -11.57
C LYS A 334 -21.33 9.81 -11.24
N LEU A 335 -20.43 9.99 -12.22
CA LEU A 335 -19.16 10.67 -11.97
C LEU A 335 -19.37 12.16 -11.71
N GLY A 336 -20.20 12.83 -12.51
CA GLY A 336 -20.59 14.22 -12.27
C GLY A 336 -21.34 14.42 -10.95
N ASP A 337 -22.28 13.53 -10.65
CA ASP A 337 -23.06 13.55 -9.40
C ASP A 337 -22.19 13.37 -8.16
N VAL A 338 -21.17 12.49 -8.18
CA VAL A 338 -20.19 12.39 -7.10
C VAL A 338 -19.25 13.61 -7.06
N MET A 339 -18.74 14.05 -8.22
CA MET A 339 -17.76 15.15 -8.28
C MET A 339 -18.31 16.52 -7.86
N ARG A 340 -19.62 16.76 -7.95
CA ARG A 340 -20.25 18.01 -7.48
C ARG A 340 -20.08 18.24 -5.97
N HIS A 341 -19.75 17.20 -5.21
CA HIS A 341 -19.48 17.26 -3.77
C HIS A 341 -18.02 17.61 -3.42
N PHE A 342 -17.18 17.90 -4.41
CA PHE A 342 -15.76 18.21 -4.24
C PHE A 342 -15.35 19.57 -4.84
N ALA A 343 -14.55 20.33 -4.08
CA ALA A 343 -13.86 21.53 -4.56
C ALA A 343 -12.42 21.19 -4.95
N HIS A 344 -11.95 21.65 -6.10
CA HIS A 344 -10.59 21.42 -6.57
C HIS A 344 -9.56 22.27 -5.80
N LEU A 345 -8.36 21.70 -5.58
CA LEU A 345 -7.22 22.37 -4.95
C LEU A 345 -6.19 22.82 -6.01
N PRO A 346 -6.18 24.10 -6.41
CA PRO A 346 -5.17 24.61 -7.33
C PRO A 346 -3.78 24.60 -6.69
N ASP A 347 -2.80 24.15 -7.48
CA ASP A 347 -1.36 24.17 -7.19
C ASP A 347 -0.98 23.66 -5.78
N TYR A 348 -1.68 22.61 -5.33
CA TYR A 348 -1.54 21.98 -4.01
C TYR A 348 -0.12 21.50 -3.64
N HIS A 349 0.74 21.20 -4.62
CA HIS A 349 2.16 20.86 -4.42
C HIS A 349 3.13 21.95 -4.91
N GLY A 350 2.64 23.17 -5.13
CA GLY A 350 3.37 24.31 -5.71
C GLY A 350 2.94 24.64 -7.15
N PRO A 351 3.49 25.70 -7.76
CA PRO A 351 3.05 26.19 -9.06
C PRO A 351 3.04 25.13 -10.18
N GLY A 352 1.95 25.06 -10.94
CA GLY A 352 1.77 24.08 -12.03
C GLY A 352 1.50 22.64 -11.55
N THR A 353 0.90 22.46 -10.37
CA THR A 353 0.53 21.15 -9.81
C THR A 353 -0.96 20.97 -9.57
N SER A 354 -1.78 21.96 -9.97
CA SER A 354 -3.25 21.89 -10.03
C SER A 354 -3.76 20.59 -10.65
N TRP A 355 -3.16 20.17 -11.76
CA TRP A 355 -3.55 18.99 -12.50
C TRP A 355 -2.34 18.19 -12.95
N TYR A 356 -2.44 16.87 -12.86
CA TYR A 356 -1.41 15.94 -13.28
C TYR A 356 -1.91 15.07 -14.43
N ILE A 357 -1.00 14.70 -15.32
CA ILE A 357 -1.21 13.65 -16.32
C ILE A 357 0.04 12.78 -16.44
N ARG A 358 -0.14 11.46 -16.62
CA ARG A 358 0.92 10.52 -16.95
C ARG A 358 0.40 9.49 -17.93
N LYS A 359 0.95 9.51 -19.13
CA LYS A 359 0.59 8.60 -20.21
C LYS A 359 1.42 7.31 -20.19
N GLN A 360 0.89 6.25 -20.79
CA GLN A 360 1.60 4.98 -20.99
C GLN A 360 2.18 4.41 -19.68
N LEU A 361 1.32 4.04 -18.74
CA LEU A 361 1.70 3.60 -17.40
C LEU A 361 2.45 2.25 -17.36
N SER A 362 2.02 1.24 -18.11
CA SER A 362 2.55 -0.13 -18.02
C SER A 362 3.90 -0.30 -18.74
N TYR A 363 4.92 -0.83 -18.06
CA TYR A 363 6.23 -1.19 -18.63
C TYR A 363 7.00 -2.20 -17.77
N GLN A 364 8.00 -2.84 -18.39
CA GLN A 364 8.98 -3.72 -17.74
C GLN A 364 10.42 -3.31 -18.13
N SER A 365 11.37 -3.41 -17.18
CA SER A 365 12.80 -3.38 -17.46
C SER A 365 13.27 -4.74 -17.99
N GLN A 366 13.96 -4.76 -19.13
CA GLN A 366 14.51 -6.00 -19.69
C GLN A 366 15.77 -6.50 -18.95
N VAL A 367 16.44 -5.62 -18.20
CA VAL A 367 17.59 -5.92 -17.35
C VAL A 367 17.36 -5.24 -16.01
N VAL A 368 17.48 -5.97 -14.90
CA VAL A 368 17.21 -5.48 -13.54
C VAL A 368 18.38 -5.61 -12.56
N SER A 369 19.42 -6.34 -12.94
CA SER A 369 20.70 -6.41 -12.23
C SER A 369 21.89 -6.43 -13.21
N GLY A 370 23.10 -6.29 -12.68
CA GLY A 370 24.34 -6.43 -13.43
C GLY A 370 25.57 -6.21 -12.53
N PRO A 371 26.79 -6.19 -13.09
CA PRO A 371 28.01 -5.98 -12.31
C PRO A 371 27.95 -4.69 -11.48
N GLY A 372 28.01 -4.84 -10.16
CA GLY A 372 27.90 -3.73 -9.21
C GLY A 372 26.50 -3.15 -8.96
N TRP A 373 25.40 -3.62 -9.59
CA TRP A 373 24.09 -2.97 -9.41
C TRP A 373 22.84 -3.85 -9.50
N VAL A 374 21.76 -3.36 -8.88
CA VAL A 374 20.39 -3.91 -9.00
C VAL A 374 19.34 -2.79 -8.89
N THR A 375 18.21 -2.90 -9.58
CA THR A 375 17.08 -1.95 -9.48
C THR A 375 15.88 -2.55 -8.74
N VAL A 376 15.14 -1.71 -8.02
CA VAL A 376 14.02 -2.11 -7.13
C VAL A 376 12.75 -1.28 -7.36
N GLY A 377 11.60 -1.83 -6.98
CA GLY A 377 10.30 -1.16 -7.10
C GLY A 377 9.94 -0.84 -8.55
N ASP A 378 9.35 0.33 -8.81
CA ASP A 378 9.06 0.85 -10.16
C ASP A 378 10.25 0.76 -11.15
N GLY A 379 11.50 0.61 -10.69
CA GLY A 379 12.67 0.40 -11.54
C GLY A 379 12.66 -0.94 -12.30
N ILE A 380 12.05 -1.99 -11.75
CA ILE A 380 11.85 -3.28 -12.45
C ILE A 380 10.70 -3.19 -13.47
N GLY A 381 9.73 -2.31 -13.23
CA GLY A 381 8.51 -2.18 -14.00
C GLY A 381 7.35 -1.63 -13.16
N PHE A 382 6.28 -1.23 -13.85
CA PHE A 382 5.02 -0.80 -13.25
C PHE A 382 3.87 -1.20 -14.19
N THR A 383 2.65 -1.29 -13.66
CA THR A 383 1.44 -1.58 -14.44
C THR A 383 0.43 -0.44 -14.29
N ASN A 384 -0.34 -0.43 -13.21
CA ASN A 384 -1.44 0.51 -12.99
C ASN A 384 -1.64 0.79 -11.49
N PRO A 385 -2.26 1.92 -11.08
CA PRO A 385 -2.67 2.15 -9.69
C PRO A 385 -3.72 1.15 -9.14
N LEU A 386 -4.44 0.40 -9.99
CA LEU A 386 -5.53 -0.48 -9.59
C LEU A 386 -5.04 -1.62 -8.68
N LEU A 387 -5.67 -1.79 -7.51
CA LEU A 387 -5.20 -2.65 -6.40
C LEU A 387 -3.82 -2.27 -5.81
N SER A 388 -3.28 -1.10 -6.14
CA SER A 388 -2.01 -0.56 -5.64
C SER A 388 -0.78 -1.52 -5.68
N PRO A 389 -0.55 -2.28 -6.76
CA PRO A 389 0.58 -3.22 -6.86
C PRO A 389 1.93 -2.51 -6.80
N GLY A 390 2.06 -1.28 -7.34
CA GLY A 390 3.32 -0.54 -7.37
C GLY A 390 3.98 -0.32 -6.01
N ILE A 391 3.20 -0.24 -4.91
CA ILE A 391 3.75 -0.27 -3.54
C ILE A 391 3.71 -1.70 -3.01
N ASN A 392 2.53 -2.32 -2.93
CA ASN A 392 2.34 -3.51 -2.10
C ASN A 392 2.96 -4.79 -2.71
N ALA A 393 2.93 -4.94 -4.04
CA ALA A 393 3.62 -6.03 -4.73
C ALA A 393 5.06 -5.62 -5.09
N GLY A 394 5.26 -4.36 -5.48
CA GLY A 394 6.57 -3.79 -5.79
C GLY A 394 7.58 -3.91 -4.65
N MET A 395 7.14 -3.78 -3.39
CA MET A 395 8.02 -3.89 -2.22
C MET A 395 8.64 -5.28 -2.05
N ALA A 396 8.06 -6.33 -2.64
CA ALA A 396 8.65 -7.67 -2.66
C ALA A 396 10.05 -7.64 -3.29
N SER A 397 10.22 -6.89 -4.39
CA SER A 397 11.52 -6.69 -5.04
C SER A 397 12.51 -5.98 -4.10
N SER A 398 12.09 -4.88 -3.49
CA SER A 398 12.87 -4.10 -2.52
C SER A 398 13.34 -4.93 -1.32
N THR A 399 12.50 -5.83 -0.80
CA THR A 399 12.86 -6.72 0.32
C THR A 399 13.66 -7.95 -0.12
N PHE A 400 13.44 -8.47 -1.33
CA PHE A 400 14.20 -9.62 -1.84
C PHE A 400 15.64 -9.21 -2.17
N ALA A 401 15.84 -8.06 -2.81
CA ALA A 401 17.19 -7.51 -3.02
C ALA A 401 17.93 -7.26 -1.69
N ALA A 402 17.22 -6.83 -0.65
CA ALA A 402 17.80 -6.63 0.69
C ALA A 402 18.26 -7.95 1.35
N GLU A 403 17.52 -9.05 1.18
CA GLU A 403 17.89 -10.39 1.68
C GLU A 403 19.07 -11.01 0.90
N LEU A 404 19.19 -10.74 -0.40
CA LEU A 404 20.29 -11.25 -1.23
C LEU A 404 21.61 -10.48 -1.07
N THR A 405 21.54 -9.22 -0.62
CA THR A 405 22.72 -8.35 -0.49
C THR A 405 23.83 -8.93 0.40
N PRO A 406 23.56 -9.46 1.62
CA PRO A 406 24.59 -10.10 2.44
C PRO A 406 25.24 -11.34 1.82
N ALA A 407 24.66 -11.95 0.79
CA ALA A 407 25.30 -12.99 -0.01
C ALA A 407 26.12 -12.38 -1.15
N SER A 408 25.54 -11.45 -1.92
CA SER A 408 26.21 -10.72 -3.01
C SER A 408 27.48 -9.98 -2.59
N LEU A 409 27.56 -9.55 -1.32
CA LEU A 409 28.73 -8.87 -0.75
C LEU A 409 29.81 -9.82 -0.22
N LYS A 410 29.55 -11.14 -0.15
CA LYS A 410 30.50 -12.17 0.27
C LYS A 410 31.13 -12.93 -0.91
N THR A 411 30.64 -12.71 -2.13
CA THR A 411 31.22 -13.31 -3.33
C THR A 411 32.57 -12.70 -3.66
N LYS A 412 33.44 -13.50 -4.27
CA LYS A 412 34.80 -13.14 -4.69
C LYS A 412 34.90 -12.93 -6.19
N THR A 413 33.94 -13.41 -6.97
CA THR A 413 33.88 -13.22 -8.43
C THR A 413 32.52 -12.66 -8.88
N GLU A 414 32.48 -12.14 -10.10
CA GLU A 414 31.23 -11.66 -10.71
C GLU A 414 30.31 -12.82 -11.13
N GLU A 415 30.84 -14.00 -11.45
CA GLU A 415 30.03 -15.19 -11.75
C GLU A 415 29.30 -15.69 -10.50
N GLU A 416 29.98 -15.74 -9.36
CA GLU A 416 29.35 -16.01 -8.06
C GLU A 416 28.28 -14.94 -7.74
N ARG A 417 28.55 -13.66 -8.03
CA ARG A 417 27.62 -12.55 -7.79
C ARG A 417 26.39 -12.65 -8.69
N ALA A 418 26.57 -12.91 -9.97
CA ALA A 418 25.49 -13.12 -10.93
C ALA A 418 24.65 -14.36 -10.57
N ALA A 419 25.26 -15.43 -10.06
CA ALA A 419 24.52 -16.59 -9.56
C ALA A 419 23.63 -16.25 -8.35
N VAL A 420 24.06 -15.35 -7.45
CA VAL A 420 23.22 -14.83 -6.37
C VAL A 420 22.04 -14.01 -6.92
N TRP A 421 22.26 -13.14 -7.90
CA TRP A 421 21.21 -12.27 -8.47
C TRP A 421 20.27 -12.96 -9.47
N LYS A 422 20.65 -14.09 -10.07
CA LYS A 422 19.84 -14.81 -11.06
C LYS A 422 18.40 -15.11 -10.59
N GLN A 423 18.23 -15.48 -9.31
CA GLN A 423 16.92 -15.72 -8.71
C GLN A 423 16.03 -14.46 -8.60
N TYR A 424 16.65 -13.28 -8.49
CA TYR A 424 15.98 -11.98 -8.49
C TYR A 424 15.56 -11.57 -9.89
N ASP A 425 16.44 -11.80 -10.88
CA ASP A 425 16.12 -11.57 -12.30
C ASP A 425 14.94 -12.45 -12.74
N ASP A 426 14.96 -13.74 -12.39
CA ASP A 426 13.89 -14.70 -12.71
C ASP A 426 12.54 -14.29 -12.09
N TYR A 427 12.55 -13.86 -10.82
CA TYR A 427 11.37 -13.29 -10.18
C TYR A 427 10.85 -12.04 -10.92
N CYS A 428 11.74 -11.08 -11.22
CA CYS A 428 11.35 -9.84 -11.90
C CYS A 428 10.89 -10.06 -13.35
N ALA A 429 11.40 -11.09 -14.03
CA ALA A 429 10.98 -11.47 -15.36
C ALA A 429 9.50 -11.91 -15.40
N GLY A 430 9.05 -12.69 -14.41
CA GLY A 430 7.68 -13.18 -14.28
C GLY A 430 6.70 -12.22 -13.58
N ALA A 431 7.17 -11.42 -12.62
CA ALA A 431 6.30 -10.60 -11.77
C ALA A 431 5.56 -9.48 -12.52
N VAL A 432 6.25 -8.73 -13.39
CA VAL A 432 5.61 -7.59 -14.10
C VAL A 432 4.60 -8.05 -15.17
N PRO A 433 4.87 -9.08 -16.00
CA PRO A 433 3.89 -9.60 -16.94
C PRO A 433 2.63 -10.15 -16.28
N SER A 434 2.74 -10.87 -15.16
CA SER A 434 1.56 -11.40 -14.46
C SER A 434 0.71 -10.28 -13.85
N LEU A 435 1.34 -9.25 -13.28
CA LEU A 435 0.63 -8.05 -12.82
C LEU A 435 0.04 -7.23 -13.98
N ASN A 436 0.56 -7.33 -15.21
CA ASN A 436 -0.03 -6.70 -16.39
C ASN A 436 -1.23 -7.50 -16.92
N LEU A 437 -1.16 -8.83 -16.90
CA LEU A 437 -2.29 -9.71 -17.19
C LEU A 437 -3.44 -9.44 -16.21
N MET A 438 -3.13 -9.26 -14.92
CA MET A 438 -4.11 -8.84 -13.90
C MET A 438 -4.73 -7.49 -14.22
N ASN A 439 -3.94 -6.49 -14.63
CA ASN A 439 -4.49 -5.20 -15.03
C ASN A 439 -5.43 -5.33 -16.24
N GLN A 440 -5.02 -6.03 -17.30
CA GLN A 440 -5.83 -6.19 -18.50
C GLN A 440 -7.14 -6.95 -18.23
N PHE A 441 -7.08 -8.01 -17.41
CA PHE A 441 -8.25 -8.74 -16.93
C PHE A 441 -9.24 -7.83 -16.17
N LEU A 442 -8.77 -7.08 -15.17
CA LEU A 442 -9.65 -6.21 -14.38
C LEU A 442 -10.25 -5.07 -15.22
N TYR A 443 -9.50 -4.49 -16.17
CA TYR A 443 -10.02 -3.46 -17.07
C TYR A 443 -11.11 -3.99 -18.01
N LEU A 444 -10.97 -5.20 -18.55
CA LEU A 444 -12.03 -5.83 -19.35
C LEU A 444 -13.27 -6.15 -18.50
N ASN A 445 -13.08 -6.46 -17.21
CA ASN A 445 -14.18 -6.61 -16.24
C ASN A 445 -14.87 -5.28 -15.85
N PHE A 446 -14.41 -4.12 -16.35
CA PHE A 446 -15.15 -2.86 -16.24
C PHE A 446 -16.10 -2.62 -17.42
N MET A 447 -16.06 -3.42 -18.48
CA MET A 447 -16.88 -3.23 -19.68
C MET A 447 -18.36 -3.61 -19.51
N HIS A 448 -18.72 -4.29 -18.41
CA HIS A 448 -20.12 -4.62 -18.10
C HIS A 448 -20.32 -4.72 -16.57
N PRO A 449 -21.40 -4.17 -15.98
CA PRO A 449 -21.49 -4.01 -14.52
C PRO A 449 -21.62 -5.33 -13.74
N LEU A 450 -22.07 -6.43 -14.35
CA LEU A 450 -22.15 -7.75 -13.68
C LEU A 450 -20.84 -8.54 -13.61
N ILE A 451 -19.91 -8.37 -14.56
CA ILE A 451 -18.68 -9.19 -14.61
C ILE A 451 -17.62 -8.70 -13.62
N GLY A 452 -17.56 -7.38 -13.37
CA GLY A 452 -16.76 -6.77 -12.30
C GLY A 452 -16.91 -7.47 -10.95
N PRO A 453 -18.11 -7.49 -10.34
CA PRO A 453 -18.33 -8.11 -9.04
C PRO A 453 -18.29 -9.64 -9.07
N ARG A 454 -18.80 -10.30 -10.12
CA ARG A 454 -18.93 -11.77 -10.18
C ARG A 454 -17.69 -12.52 -10.67
N VAL A 455 -16.79 -11.85 -11.38
CA VAL A 455 -15.62 -12.47 -12.03
C VAL A 455 -14.35 -11.74 -11.63
N GLY A 456 -14.13 -10.53 -12.17
CA GLY A 456 -12.87 -9.80 -12.03
C GLY A 456 -12.38 -9.63 -10.58
N PHE A 457 -13.24 -9.06 -9.75
CA PHE A 457 -12.87 -8.68 -8.37
C PHE A 457 -13.11 -9.80 -7.36
N MET A 458 -14.10 -10.68 -7.58
CA MET A 458 -14.27 -11.90 -6.79
C MET A 458 -12.99 -12.75 -6.85
N TRP A 459 -12.53 -13.16 -8.03
CA TRP A 459 -11.33 -13.99 -8.16
C TRP A 459 -10.07 -13.31 -7.63
N THR A 460 -9.83 -12.05 -8.00
CA THR A 460 -8.57 -11.37 -7.67
C THR A 460 -8.48 -11.00 -6.19
N ILE A 461 -9.59 -10.64 -5.54
CA ILE A 461 -9.58 -10.32 -4.10
C ILE A 461 -9.64 -11.58 -3.23
N VAL A 462 -10.29 -12.67 -3.68
CA VAL A 462 -10.28 -13.96 -2.95
C VAL A 462 -8.88 -14.59 -2.99
N ILE A 463 -8.31 -14.82 -4.18
CA ILE A 463 -6.98 -15.44 -4.30
C ILE A 463 -5.87 -14.48 -3.82
N GLY A 464 -6.07 -13.17 -3.97
CA GLY A 464 -5.21 -12.16 -3.36
C GLY A 464 -5.18 -12.19 -1.82
N ARG A 465 -6.17 -12.84 -1.16
CA ARG A 465 -6.21 -13.09 0.29
C ARG A 465 -5.68 -14.48 0.67
N ASP A 466 -5.76 -15.47 -0.22
CA ASP A 466 -5.33 -16.85 -0.01
C ASP A 466 -4.65 -17.46 -1.23
N ILE A 467 -3.34 -17.66 -1.14
CA ILE A 467 -2.54 -18.25 -2.21
C ILE A 467 -2.21 -19.69 -1.81
N PRO A 468 -2.57 -20.70 -2.63
CA PRO A 468 -2.27 -22.10 -2.36
C PRO A 468 -0.79 -22.31 -2.01
N ASN A 469 -0.54 -23.09 -0.95
CA ASN A 469 0.78 -23.35 -0.35
C ASN A 469 1.51 -22.14 0.28
N TYR A 470 1.05 -20.91 0.06
CA TYR A 470 1.65 -19.68 0.59
C TYR A 470 0.62 -18.76 1.27
N PRO A 471 -0.24 -19.28 2.17
CA PRO A 471 -1.34 -18.50 2.73
C PRO A 471 -0.79 -17.30 3.51
N LEU A 472 -1.49 -16.17 3.40
CA LEU A 472 -1.04 -14.90 3.97
C LEU A 472 -1.12 -14.89 5.51
N ALA A 473 -0.63 -13.81 6.12
CA ALA A 473 -0.66 -13.61 7.57
C ALA A 473 -2.07 -13.61 8.22
N ARG A 474 -3.15 -13.83 7.45
CA ARG A 474 -4.48 -14.21 7.95
C ARG A 474 -4.58 -15.65 8.47
N THR A 475 -3.60 -16.53 8.21
CA THR A 475 -3.53 -17.89 8.78
C THR A 475 -2.40 -18.04 9.81
N ALA A 476 -1.26 -17.39 9.56
CA ALA A 476 -0.07 -17.42 10.42
C ALA A 476 -0.08 -16.35 11.53
N PHE A 477 -0.87 -15.29 11.38
CA PHE A 477 -1.08 -14.14 12.29
C PHE A 477 0.15 -13.28 12.63
N THR A 478 1.36 -13.80 12.48
CA THR A 478 2.60 -13.03 12.38
C THR A 478 3.48 -13.59 11.27
N LEU A 479 4.17 -12.71 10.54
CA LEU A 479 5.16 -13.09 9.54
C LEU A 479 6.54 -12.58 10.00
N PRO A 480 7.46 -13.46 10.43
CA PRO A 480 8.80 -13.06 10.84
C PRO A 480 9.52 -12.29 9.73
N LEU A 481 10.29 -11.25 10.09
CA LEU A 481 10.85 -10.32 9.10
C LEU A 481 11.71 -11.01 8.03
N LYS A 482 12.58 -11.95 8.42
CA LYS A 482 13.39 -12.79 7.51
C LYS A 482 12.58 -13.73 6.60
N LYS A 483 11.29 -13.94 6.87
CA LYS A 483 10.37 -14.68 5.99
C LYS A 483 9.57 -13.77 5.05
N PHE A 484 9.53 -12.45 5.30
CA PHE A 484 8.76 -11.53 4.47
C PHE A 484 9.13 -11.58 2.98
N PRO A 485 10.42 -11.57 2.57
CA PRO A 485 10.78 -11.62 1.14
C PRO A 485 10.26 -12.88 0.43
N PHE A 486 10.34 -14.03 1.09
CA PHE A 486 9.89 -15.32 0.55
C PHE A 486 8.38 -15.35 0.27
N HIS A 487 7.56 -14.79 1.17
CA HIS A 487 6.11 -14.70 0.97
C HIS A 487 5.75 -13.58 -0.03
N ALA A 488 6.38 -12.41 0.06
CA ALA A 488 6.05 -11.25 -0.77
C ALA A 488 6.34 -11.52 -2.26
N THR A 489 7.44 -12.20 -2.58
CA THR A 489 7.79 -12.62 -3.95
C THR A 489 6.83 -13.65 -4.56
N ARG A 490 6.00 -14.31 -3.73
CA ARG A 490 4.97 -15.26 -4.15
C ARG A 490 3.56 -14.68 -4.08
N TRP A 491 3.40 -13.45 -3.62
CA TRP A 491 2.09 -12.85 -3.45
C TRP A 491 1.51 -12.36 -4.78
N LEU A 492 2.06 -11.28 -5.35
CA LEU A 492 1.66 -10.75 -6.66
C LEU A 492 0.13 -10.64 -6.88
N TRP A 493 -0.64 -10.35 -5.83
CA TRP A 493 -2.13 -10.35 -5.85
C TRP A 493 -2.79 -11.66 -6.31
N GLY A 494 -2.08 -12.78 -6.32
CA GLY A 494 -2.57 -14.07 -6.83
C GLY A 494 -2.49 -14.23 -8.35
N SER A 495 -1.89 -13.27 -9.08
CA SER A 495 -1.88 -13.23 -10.56
C SER A 495 -1.06 -14.33 -11.26
N GLN A 496 -0.61 -15.34 -10.52
CA GLN A 496 0.15 -16.52 -11.00
C GLN A 496 -0.46 -17.84 -10.50
N VAL A 497 -1.65 -17.82 -9.90
CA VAL A 497 -2.35 -19.02 -9.42
C VAL A 497 -3.21 -19.60 -10.54
N ASP A 498 -3.07 -20.90 -10.81
CA ASP A 498 -3.67 -21.57 -11.98
C ASP A 498 -5.16 -21.29 -12.18
N ASP A 499 -5.98 -21.33 -11.12
CA ASP A 499 -7.43 -21.08 -11.23
C ASP A 499 -7.72 -19.62 -11.64
N TRP A 500 -6.92 -18.67 -11.14
CA TRP A 500 -7.01 -17.26 -11.51
C TRP A 500 -6.58 -17.05 -12.97
N VAL A 501 -5.44 -17.64 -13.38
CA VAL A 501 -4.90 -17.50 -14.74
C VAL A 501 -5.88 -18.09 -15.76
N LYS A 502 -6.44 -19.28 -15.48
CA LYS A 502 -7.47 -19.94 -16.29
C LYS A 502 -8.69 -19.05 -16.55
N VAL A 503 -9.17 -18.31 -15.56
CA VAL A 503 -10.30 -17.37 -15.72
C VAL A 503 -9.86 -16.08 -16.40
N ALA A 504 -8.67 -15.55 -16.08
CA ALA A 504 -8.15 -14.32 -16.67
C ALA A 504 -7.88 -14.46 -18.18
N GLU A 505 -7.21 -15.53 -18.60
CA GLU A 505 -6.94 -15.79 -20.03
C GLU A 505 -8.23 -16.06 -20.81
N TYR A 506 -9.17 -16.82 -20.25
CA TYR A 506 -10.48 -17.05 -20.87
C TYR A 506 -11.25 -15.73 -21.05
N THR A 507 -11.38 -14.93 -19.99
CA THR A 507 -12.07 -13.64 -20.02
C THR A 507 -11.42 -12.68 -21.01
N ASN A 508 -10.09 -12.64 -21.06
CA ASN A 508 -9.36 -11.84 -22.03
C ASN A 508 -9.60 -12.33 -23.46
N SER A 509 -9.69 -13.65 -23.71
CA SER A 509 -9.98 -14.19 -25.04
C SER A 509 -11.37 -13.79 -25.57
N LYS A 510 -12.32 -13.51 -24.67
CA LYS A 510 -13.70 -13.14 -24.96
C LYS A 510 -13.92 -11.64 -25.12
N LEU A 511 -13.31 -10.83 -24.24
CA LEU A 511 -13.58 -9.39 -24.14
C LEU A 511 -12.53 -8.51 -24.83
N MET A 512 -11.26 -8.94 -24.92
CA MET A 512 -10.20 -8.18 -25.61
C MET A 512 -10.45 -7.94 -27.12
N PRO A 513 -11.21 -8.78 -27.86
CA PRO A 513 -11.55 -8.51 -29.27
C PRO A 513 -12.69 -7.51 -29.49
N LEU A 514 -13.43 -7.10 -28.44
CA LEU A 514 -14.60 -6.24 -28.56
C LEU A 514 -14.22 -4.76 -28.73
N ASP A 515 -15.07 -3.99 -29.42
CA ASP A 515 -14.93 -2.54 -29.44
C ASP A 515 -15.22 -1.97 -28.05
N LEU A 516 -14.38 -1.06 -27.58
CA LEU A 516 -14.53 -0.37 -26.30
C LEU A 516 -15.80 0.51 -26.26
N ASN A 517 -16.23 1.01 -27.41
CA ASN A 517 -17.32 1.99 -27.53
C ASN A 517 -18.71 1.34 -27.58
N GLU A 518 -18.79 0.04 -27.89
CA GLU A 518 -20.05 -0.71 -28.04
C GLU A 518 -20.41 -1.49 -26.76
N PRO A 519 -21.69 -1.85 -26.54
CA PRO A 519 -22.10 -2.72 -25.43
C PRO A 519 -21.50 -4.12 -25.53
N VAL A 520 -21.16 -4.74 -24.39
CA VAL A 520 -20.77 -6.16 -24.36
C VAL A 520 -22.01 -7.02 -24.64
N PRO A 521 -21.99 -7.93 -25.64
CA PRO A 521 -23.11 -8.82 -25.91
C PRO A 521 -23.45 -9.70 -24.71
N GLN A 522 -24.75 -9.83 -24.38
CA GLN A 522 -25.21 -10.56 -23.19
C GLN A 522 -24.79 -12.04 -23.21
N ASP A 523 -24.74 -12.68 -24.38
CA ASP A 523 -24.24 -14.05 -24.53
C ASP A 523 -22.77 -14.19 -24.13
N ILE A 524 -21.95 -13.17 -24.37
CA ILE A 524 -20.54 -13.12 -23.93
C ILE A 524 -20.44 -12.84 -22.42
N VAL A 525 -21.31 -11.98 -21.88
CA VAL A 525 -21.44 -11.76 -20.42
C VAL A 525 -21.77 -13.09 -19.71
N ASP A 526 -22.78 -13.80 -20.20
CA ASP A 526 -23.24 -15.06 -19.64
C ASP A 526 -22.19 -16.16 -19.79
N ASP A 527 -21.51 -16.28 -20.93
CA ASP A 527 -20.45 -17.27 -21.17
C ASP A 527 -19.22 -17.07 -20.26
N VAL A 528 -18.78 -15.82 -20.07
CA VAL A 528 -17.70 -15.46 -19.13
C VAL A 528 -18.11 -15.75 -17.67
N ILE A 529 -19.34 -15.43 -17.28
CA ILE A 529 -19.88 -15.72 -15.94
C ILE A 529 -19.99 -17.24 -15.71
N ASN A 530 -20.56 -17.99 -16.65
CA ASN A 530 -20.73 -19.44 -16.55
C ASN A 530 -19.37 -20.17 -16.51
N PHE A 531 -18.37 -19.71 -17.26
CA PHE A 531 -17.00 -20.22 -17.14
C PHE A 531 -16.41 -19.93 -15.76
N SER A 532 -16.52 -18.68 -15.28
CA SER A 532 -16.06 -18.28 -13.94
C SER A 532 -16.69 -19.14 -12.83
N ASP A 533 -18.02 -19.25 -12.82
CA ASP A 533 -18.75 -20.00 -11.79
C ASP A 533 -18.46 -21.51 -11.86
N LYS A 534 -18.18 -22.06 -13.05
CA LYS A 534 -17.69 -23.44 -13.20
C LYS A 534 -16.30 -23.63 -12.57
N VAL A 535 -15.34 -22.76 -12.87
CA VAL A 535 -13.97 -22.87 -12.28
C VAL A 535 -14.01 -22.66 -10.77
N LYS A 536 -14.91 -21.80 -10.28
CA LYS A 536 -15.17 -21.57 -8.86
C LYS A 536 -15.70 -22.85 -8.19
N ALA A 537 -16.69 -23.52 -8.80
CA ALA A 537 -17.22 -24.79 -8.31
C ALA A 537 -16.16 -25.91 -8.33
N GLU A 538 -15.33 -26.00 -9.38
CA GLU A 538 -14.20 -26.95 -9.45
C GLU A 538 -13.19 -26.71 -8.31
N ALA A 539 -12.86 -25.45 -8.02
CA ALA A 539 -11.93 -25.08 -6.95
C ALA A 539 -12.49 -25.34 -5.54
N LEU A 540 -13.76 -24.99 -5.30
CA LEU A 540 -14.44 -25.23 -4.03
C LEU A 540 -14.64 -26.74 -3.78
N ALA A 541 -14.98 -27.53 -4.80
CA ALA A 541 -15.05 -28.99 -4.68
C ALA A 541 -13.68 -29.62 -4.35
N ALA A 542 -12.58 -28.99 -4.78
CA ALA A 542 -11.21 -29.39 -4.46
C ALA A 542 -10.70 -28.89 -3.09
N GLY A 543 -11.55 -28.27 -2.26
CA GLY A 543 -11.20 -27.78 -0.92
C GLY A 543 -10.43 -26.46 -0.89
N LYS A 544 -10.28 -25.77 -2.03
CA LYS A 544 -9.65 -24.44 -2.09
C LYS A 544 -10.63 -23.36 -1.59
N TYR A 545 -10.09 -22.20 -1.23
CA TYR A 545 -10.84 -20.93 -1.05
C TYR A 545 -12.08 -21.03 -0.14
N GLN A 546 -11.97 -21.72 1.00
CA GLN A 546 -13.08 -21.90 1.95
C GLN A 546 -12.61 -22.23 3.38
N GLY A 547 -13.49 -22.07 4.36
CA GLY A 547 -13.20 -22.32 5.78
C GLY A 547 -12.35 -21.22 6.44
N PHE A 548 -12.11 -21.31 7.76
CA PHE A 548 -11.37 -20.28 8.50
C PHE A 548 -9.97 -20.03 7.88
N PRO A 549 -9.58 -18.77 7.59
CA PRO A 549 -10.14 -17.50 8.09
C PRO A 549 -11.20 -16.84 7.18
N PHE A 550 -11.70 -17.52 6.15
CA PHE A 550 -12.62 -16.95 5.17
C PHE A 550 -14.05 -16.90 5.69
N ARG A 551 -14.54 -15.67 5.88
CA ARG A 551 -15.91 -15.35 6.32
C ARG A 551 -16.63 -14.55 5.24
N TYR A 552 -16.70 -15.06 4.00
CA TYR A 552 -17.09 -14.25 2.84
C TYR A 552 -18.42 -13.51 3.03
N GLU A 553 -19.40 -14.12 3.69
CA GLU A 553 -20.69 -13.50 4.04
C GLU A 553 -20.59 -12.28 4.99
N GLY A 554 -19.54 -12.20 5.82
CA GLY A 554 -19.21 -11.04 6.65
C GLY A 554 -18.20 -10.08 5.98
N GLU A 555 -17.31 -10.58 5.11
CA GLU A 555 -16.26 -9.77 4.48
C GLU A 555 -16.68 -9.08 3.19
N LEU A 556 -17.53 -9.72 2.39
CA LEU A 556 -17.93 -9.33 1.03
C LEU A 556 -19.41 -8.95 1.02
N ARG A 557 -19.71 -7.73 0.58
CA ARG A 557 -21.06 -7.18 0.62
C ARG A 557 -22.07 -8.00 -0.21
N ASN A 558 -21.68 -8.42 -1.41
CA ASN A 558 -22.55 -9.12 -2.39
C ASN A 558 -22.21 -10.61 -2.60
N HIS A 559 -21.61 -11.28 -1.61
CA HIS A 559 -21.34 -12.71 -1.71
C HIS A 559 -21.71 -13.45 -0.43
N GLY A 560 -22.24 -14.67 -0.58
CA GLY A 560 -22.52 -15.58 0.52
C GLY A 560 -21.27 -16.37 0.99
N PRO A 561 -21.45 -17.35 1.90
CA PRO A 561 -20.34 -18.08 2.53
C PRO A 561 -19.55 -18.99 1.56
N MET A 562 -20.11 -19.34 0.39
CA MET A 562 -19.50 -20.18 -0.64
C MET A 562 -19.19 -19.41 -1.93
N LEU A 563 -19.09 -18.08 -1.86
CA LEU A 563 -18.87 -17.18 -3.01
C LEU A 563 -19.97 -17.26 -4.09
N GLU A 564 -21.17 -17.68 -3.72
CA GLU A 564 -22.40 -17.36 -4.45
C GLU A 564 -22.59 -15.83 -4.51
N TYR A 565 -23.00 -15.30 -5.66
CA TYR A 565 -23.28 -13.87 -5.82
C TYR A 565 -24.71 -13.57 -5.40
N ASP A 566 -24.88 -12.55 -4.59
CA ASP A 566 -26.18 -12.09 -4.09
C ASP A 566 -26.25 -10.55 -4.22
N GLU A 567 -27.22 -10.06 -4.98
CA GLU A 567 -27.44 -8.63 -5.20
C GLU A 567 -28.23 -7.99 -4.04
N GLU A 568 -29.19 -8.71 -3.46
CA GLU A 568 -30.07 -8.24 -2.37
C GLU A 568 -29.34 -8.15 -1.02
N LYS A 569 -28.25 -8.91 -0.85
CA LYS A 569 -27.39 -8.92 0.35
C LYS A 569 -26.78 -7.55 0.74
N TYR A 570 -26.90 -6.52 -0.10
CA TYR A 570 -26.13 -5.28 -0.06
C TYR A 570 -26.00 -4.60 1.32
N ALA A 571 -27.04 -4.64 2.15
CA ALA A 571 -27.05 -4.02 3.48
C ALA A 571 -26.21 -4.74 4.55
N SER A 572 -25.59 -5.90 4.26
CA SER A 572 -25.07 -6.83 5.27
C SER A 572 -23.55 -7.12 5.14
N GLN A 573 -22.78 -6.62 6.12
CA GLN A 573 -21.32 -6.73 6.17
C GLN A 573 -20.79 -6.54 7.61
N ASP A 574 -19.69 -7.21 7.99
CA ASP A 574 -19.05 -7.03 9.30
C ASP A 574 -18.62 -5.55 9.50
N ARG A 575 -18.55 -5.04 10.73
CA ARG A 575 -18.11 -3.67 11.02
C ARG A 575 -16.93 -3.64 11.99
N PHE A 576 -15.75 -3.42 11.43
CA PHE A 576 -14.49 -3.29 12.17
C PHE A 576 -14.05 -1.83 12.38
N HIS A 577 -14.75 -0.87 11.78
CA HIS A 577 -14.33 0.53 11.70
C HIS A 577 -15.54 1.48 11.74
N SER A 578 -15.32 2.72 12.21
CA SER A 578 -16.33 3.76 12.35
C SER A 578 -15.77 5.16 12.12
N GLN A 579 -16.64 6.11 11.81
CA GLN A 579 -16.27 7.52 11.65
C GLN A 579 -16.46 8.26 13.00
N CYS A 580 -15.51 9.11 13.39
CA CYS A 580 -15.63 9.97 14.56
C CYS A 580 -16.71 11.04 14.32
N ARG A 581 -17.71 11.14 15.21
CA ARG A 581 -18.83 12.10 15.06
C ARG A 581 -18.34 13.56 14.98
N ASP A 582 -17.34 13.93 15.77
CA ASP A 582 -16.80 15.28 15.89
C ASP A 582 -15.92 15.72 14.70
N CYS A 583 -14.85 14.97 14.40
CA CYS A 583 -13.83 15.35 13.42
C CYS A 583 -13.85 14.54 12.11
N ARG A 584 -14.85 13.66 11.94
CA ARG A 584 -15.05 12.78 10.78
C ARG A 584 -13.86 11.87 10.43
N ALA A 585 -12.93 11.64 11.36
CA ALA A 585 -11.83 10.69 11.16
C ALA A 585 -12.33 9.23 11.16
N TRP A 586 -11.91 8.43 10.16
CA TRP A 586 -12.20 7.00 10.13
C TRP A 586 -11.22 6.23 11.02
N LEU A 587 -11.74 5.36 11.89
CA LEU A 587 -11.05 4.78 13.04
C LEU A 587 -11.39 3.30 13.24
N ALA A 588 -10.52 2.58 13.93
CA ALA A 588 -10.74 1.20 14.34
C ALA A 588 -11.75 1.06 15.49
N CYS A 589 -12.57 0.01 15.44
CA CYS A 589 -13.31 -0.52 16.57
C CYS A 589 -12.43 -1.50 17.38
N ARG A 590 -12.61 -1.53 18.71
CA ARG A 590 -11.80 -2.33 19.65
C ARG A 590 -12.60 -2.95 20.82
N GLY A 591 -13.93 -2.87 20.78
CA GLY A 591 -14.85 -3.46 21.75
C GLY A 591 -15.12 -2.55 22.96
N LYS A 592 -16.40 -2.42 23.35
CA LYS A 592 -16.90 -1.49 24.39
C LYS A 592 -16.19 -1.65 25.74
N SER A 593 -16.10 -2.89 26.21
CA SER A 593 -15.54 -3.26 27.53
C SER A 593 -14.01 -3.32 27.56
N SER A 594 -13.31 -2.96 26.48
CA SER A 594 -11.85 -2.85 26.47
C SER A 594 -11.34 -1.61 27.21
N ALA A 595 -12.13 -0.52 27.22
CA ALA A 595 -11.70 0.84 27.58
C ALA A 595 -10.43 1.33 26.84
N ILE A 596 -10.07 0.74 25.69
CA ILE A 596 -8.82 0.98 24.96
C ILE A 596 -9.10 1.18 23.46
N GLY A 597 -8.71 2.32 22.91
CA GLY A 597 -9.08 2.77 21.57
C GLY A 597 -10.39 3.56 21.55
N VAL A 598 -10.87 4.02 22.71
CA VAL A 598 -12.04 4.90 22.79
C VAL A 598 -11.69 6.33 22.42
N LYS A 599 -10.43 6.76 22.58
CA LYS A 599 -9.95 8.07 22.15
C LYS A 599 -9.83 8.12 20.62
N CYS A 600 -10.36 9.16 19.99
CA CYS A 600 -10.13 9.44 18.58
C CYS A 600 -8.66 9.77 18.32
N THR A 601 -8.00 9.07 17.38
CA THR A 601 -6.59 9.34 17.07
C THR A 601 -6.35 10.69 16.41
N ALA A 602 -7.37 11.29 15.78
CA ALA A 602 -7.28 12.57 15.10
C ALA A 602 -7.49 13.75 16.07
N CYS A 603 -8.71 13.92 16.62
CA CYS A 603 -9.01 15.07 17.49
C CYS A 603 -8.71 14.85 18.98
N GLY A 604 -8.79 13.61 19.46
CA GLY A 604 -8.59 13.27 20.88
C GLY A 604 -9.87 13.20 21.72
N VAL A 605 -11.06 13.39 21.14
CA VAL A 605 -12.34 13.17 21.83
C VAL A 605 -12.48 11.71 22.27
N VAL A 606 -13.14 11.45 23.40
CA VAL A 606 -13.58 10.10 23.79
C VAL A 606 -14.86 9.79 23.02
N ARG A 607 -14.82 8.76 22.16
CA ARG A 607 -15.96 8.35 21.35
C ARG A 607 -17.04 7.65 22.19
N PRO A 608 -18.32 7.73 21.78
CA PRO A 608 -19.38 6.86 22.29
C PRO A 608 -19.02 5.38 22.12
N LEU A 609 -19.33 4.56 23.13
CA LEU A 609 -18.90 3.16 23.16
C LEU A 609 -19.54 2.33 22.02
N GLU A 610 -20.74 2.67 21.56
CA GLU A 610 -21.36 2.08 20.37
C GLU A 610 -20.58 2.31 19.07
N ASP A 611 -19.83 3.40 18.94
CA ASP A 611 -18.93 3.63 17.80
C ASP A 611 -17.63 2.83 17.90
N CYS A 612 -17.35 2.20 19.05
CA CYS A 612 -16.12 1.45 19.31
C CYS A 612 -16.28 -0.08 19.24
N GLU A 613 -17.50 -0.60 19.09
CA GLU A 613 -17.76 -2.05 19.07
C GLU A 613 -17.44 -2.69 17.71
N ILE A 614 -17.03 -3.95 17.73
CA ILE A 614 -16.90 -4.77 16.53
C ILE A 614 -18.25 -5.45 16.29
N MET A 615 -18.91 -5.12 15.18
CA MET A 615 -20.11 -5.85 14.75
C MET A 615 -19.70 -7.00 13.84
N TRP A 616 -20.22 -8.18 14.10
CA TRP A 616 -20.17 -9.31 13.18
C TRP A 616 -21.56 -9.48 12.56
N ASN A 617 -21.65 -9.40 11.24
CA ASN A 617 -22.90 -9.51 10.48
C ASN A 617 -23.51 -10.91 10.64
N VAL A 618 -22.65 -11.91 10.51
CA VAL A 618 -22.92 -13.30 10.91
C VAL A 618 -22.08 -13.59 12.15
N PRO A 619 -22.67 -13.96 13.30
CA PRO A 619 -21.94 -14.31 14.50
C PRO A 619 -20.85 -15.37 14.23
N PRO A 620 -19.61 -15.20 14.72
CA PRO A 620 -18.57 -16.21 14.58
C PRO A 620 -18.98 -17.54 15.21
N THR A 621 -18.76 -18.63 14.48
CA THR A 621 -19.07 -19.99 14.90
C THR A 621 -18.14 -20.47 16.02
N ASP A 622 -18.55 -21.54 16.72
CA ASP A 622 -17.78 -22.15 17.80
C ASP A 622 -16.36 -22.56 17.39
N TYR A 623 -16.16 -22.95 16.12
CA TYR A 623 -14.85 -23.24 15.56
C TYR A 623 -14.02 -21.96 15.37
N GLU A 624 -14.60 -20.91 14.79
CA GLU A 624 -13.92 -19.63 14.56
C GLU A 624 -13.54 -18.95 15.87
N LEU A 625 -14.44 -18.93 16.86
CA LEU A 625 -14.15 -18.43 18.21
C LEU A 625 -13.02 -19.22 18.88
N SER A 626 -12.95 -20.54 18.68
CA SER A 626 -11.83 -21.38 19.15
C SER A 626 -10.49 -21.11 18.45
N LYS A 627 -10.50 -20.50 17.26
CA LYS A 627 -9.31 -19.98 16.58
C LYS A 627 -8.96 -18.60 17.11
N PHE A 628 -9.93 -17.68 17.11
CA PHE A 628 -9.79 -16.32 17.61
C PHE A 628 -9.21 -16.28 19.04
N ALA A 629 -9.71 -17.13 19.95
CA ALA A 629 -9.20 -17.28 21.32
C ALA A 629 -7.69 -17.59 21.42
N LYS A 630 -7.07 -18.17 20.39
CA LYS A 630 -5.65 -18.56 20.37
C LYS A 630 -4.73 -17.51 19.75
N ILE A 631 -5.28 -16.50 19.09
CA ILE A 631 -4.56 -15.55 18.23
C ILE A 631 -4.84 -14.09 18.59
N SER A 632 -5.97 -13.81 19.24
CA SER A 632 -6.33 -12.47 19.68
C SER A 632 -5.37 -12.01 20.78
N PRO A 633 -4.76 -10.81 20.70
CA PRO A 633 -3.90 -10.29 21.77
C PRO A 633 -4.65 -10.08 23.09
N ASN A 634 -5.99 -9.99 23.04
CA ASN A 634 -6.92 -10.16 24.15
C ASN A 634 -8.32 -10.46 23.58
N PRO A 635 -9.24 -11.10 24.34
CA PRO A 635 -10.57 -11.44 23.84
C PRO A 635 -11.38 -10.25 23.31
N MET A 636 -11.29 -9.09 23.97
CA MET A 636 -12.01 -7.87 23.57
C MET A 636 -11.64 -7.36 22.17
N SER A 637 -10.45 -7.71 21.66
CA SER A 637 -10.04 -7.33 20.31
C SER A 637 -10.88 -8.00 19.20
N VAL A 638 -11.72 -8.98 19.56
CA VAL A 638 -12.66 -9.71 18.70
C VAL A 638 -14.12 -9.25 18.95
N GLY A 639 -14.32 -8.28 19.85
CA GLY A 639 -15.64 -7.84 20.31
C GLY A 639 -16.19 -8.67 21.47
N THR A 640 -17.34 -8.28 22.02
CA THR A 640 -17.94 -8.94 23.21
C THR A 640 -18.22 -10.44 22.99
N VAL A 641 -18.54 -10.84 21.75
CA VAL A 641 -18.88 -12.22 21.37
C VAL A 641 -17.85 -13.27 21.82
N LEU A 642 -16.55 -12.93 21.83
CA LEU A 642 -15.51 -13.85 22.29
C LEU A 642 -15.41 -13.91 23.82
N VAL A 643 -15.69 -12.81 24.52
CA VAL A 643 -15.76 -12.79 26.00
C VAL A 643 -16.95 -13.63 26.48
N ASP A 644 -18.12 -13.43 25.89
CA ASP A 644 -19.34 -14.17 26.25
C ASP A 644 -19.16 -15.68 26.00
N TRP A 645 -18.49 -16.05 24.90
CA TRP A 645 -18.14 -17.43 24.57
C TRP A 645 -17.15 -18.08 25.54
N LEU A 646 -16.12 -17.34 25.99
CA LEU A 646 -15.18 -17.81 26.99
C LEU A 646 -15.87 -18.01 28.34
N ASN A 647 -16.62 -17.00 28.82
CA ASN A 647 -17.39 -17.06 30.06
C ASN A 647 -18.36 -18.26 30.07
N ALA A 648 -19.11 -18.46 28.99
CA ALA A 648 -20.06 -19.57 28.84
C ALA A 648 -19.39 -20.96 28.73
N ARG A 649 -18.07 -21.03 28.57
CA ARG A 649 -17.27 -22.27 28.59
C ARG A 649 -16.60 -22.49 29.94
N GLU A 650 -16.11 -21.44 30.61
CA GLU A 650 -15.63 -21.52 31.99
C GLU A 650 -16.76 -21.96 32.95
N MET A 651 -17.96 -21.38 32.81
CA MET A 651 -19.15 -21.78 33.57
C MET A 651 -19.62 -23.24 33.33
N LYS A 652 -19.12 -23.92 32.30
CA LYS A 652 -19.43 -25.34 32.00
C LYS A 652 -18.32 -26.28 32.44
N CYS A 653 -17.25 -25.78 33.06
CA CYS A 653 -16.10 -26.55 33.47
C CYS A 653 -16.12 -26.79 34.98
N GLU A 654 -16.89 -27.76 35.46
CA GLU A 654 -16.86 -28.23 36.87
C GLU A 654 -15.57 -29.01 37.23
N CYS A 655 -14.47 -28.74 36.53
CA CYS A 655 -13.14 -29.25 36.86
C CYS A 655 -12.48 -28.31 37.88
N LYS A 656 -11.93 -28.90 38.94
CA LYS A 656 -11.18 -28.17 39.98
C LYS A 656 -10.09 -27.28 39.36
N PRO A 657 -9.80 -26.10 39.93
CA PRO A 657 -8.87 -25.15 39.34
C PRO A 657 -7.50 -25.78 39.10
N ILE A 658 -6.99 -25.62 37.88
CA ILE A 658 -5.62 -25.98 37.53
C ILE A 658 -4.67 -25.09 38.34
N PRO A 659 -3.64 -25.64 39.02
CA PRO A 659 -2.66 -24.84 39.75
C PRO A 659 -1.99 -23.81 38.82
N VAL A 660 -1.84 -22.57 39.29
CA VAL A 660 -1.13 -21.51 38.58
C VAL A 660 0.38 -21.69 38.78
N GLU A 661 0.92 -22.79 38.26
CA GLU A 661 2.35 -23.07 38.31
C GLU A 661 3.06 -22.55 37.05
N ASN A 662 3.95 -21.58 37.29
CA ASN A 662 5.11 -21.18 36.48
C ASN A 662 4.94 -21.09 34.95
N ARG A 663 5.04 -19.85 34.44
CA ARG A 663 5.37 -19.56 33.03
C ARG A 663 6.67 -20.29 32.65
N MET A 664 6.57 -21.41 31.95
CA MET A 664 7.75 -22.13 31.48
C MET A 664 8.49 -21.32 30.40
N THR A 665 9.70 -20.87 30.74
CA THR A 665 10.69 -20.46 29.75
C THR A 665 11.06 -21.67 28.89
N ILE A 666 10.70 -21.66 27.60
CA ILE A 666 11.13 -22.69 26.65
C ILE A 666 12.54 -22.31 26.16
N PRO A 667 13.56 -23.17 26.31
CA PRO A 667 14.89 -22.94 25.74
C PRO A 667 14.86 -22.95 24.21
N ILE A 668 15.67 -22.09 23.58
CA ILE A 668 15.88 -22.11 22.13
C ILE A 668 17.10 -22.98 21.84
N GLU A 669 16.89 -24.24 21.40
CA GLU A 669 17.98 -25.08 20.89
C GLU A 669 17.66 -25.69 19.51
N ASN A 670 18.49 -25.29 18.55
CA ASN A 670 18.91 -25.95 17.31
C ASN A 670 18.09 -27.15 16.77
N SER A 671 17.37 -26.90 15.67
CA SER A 671 16.98 -27.91 14.67
C SER A 671 17.46 -27.54 13.25
N MET A 672 18.72 -27.10 13.12
CA MET A 672 19.39 -26.96 11.81
C MET A 672 20.27 -28.17 11.49
N ALA A 673 19.62 -29.28 11.13
CA ALA A 673 20.22 -30.42 10.44
C ALA A 673 19.16 -31.09 9.56
N ASN A 674 19.59 -31.77 8.48
CA ASN A 674 18.75 -32.56 7.58
C ASN A 674 17.71 -31.79 6.73
N LEU A 675 18.17 -30.85 5.90
CA LEU A 675 17.56 -30.57 4.59
C LEU A 675 18.69 -30.32 3.57
N ALA A 676 19.20 -31.42 3.01
CA ALA A 676 20.30 -31.44 2.04
C ALA A 676 20.19 -32.66 1.10
N MET A 677 19.11 -32.68 0.31
CA MET A 677 18.92 -33.46 -0.92
C MET A 677 17.82 -32.81 -1.75
#